data_AF-A0A2U2ECQ9-F1
#
_entry.id   AF-A0A2U2ECQ9-F1
#
_cell.length_a   1.000
_cell.length_b   1.000
_cell.length_c   1.000
_cell.angle_alpha   90.00
_cell.angle_beta   90.00
_cell.angle_gamma   90.00
#
_symmetry.space_group_name_H-M   'P 1'
#
loop_
_entity.id
_entity.type
_entity.pdbx_description
1 polymer ?
#
loop_
_entity_poly.entity_id
_entity_poly.type
_entity_poly.pdbx_seq_one_letter_code
_entity_poly.pdbx_strand_id
1 'polypeptide(L)'
;MKKLKRVLALAMAVILSVPTLSTGTGTIPVKAADDSIELVVSNESAKYAGYETRKMSAGGNYAYCITPSKKTPAAGTYTKHYDVENYVKNVGDKGQAELTRNLAYYCWGAPGFNASNFPATWYDGSAMDDDKYIALSHIMLSDVASYDCAAALKGCNSKFKDWAYQNVLGYSASGDLINTEAPRYKLCWLTAPASFKIYVLDTGSTQHILGYEYTPTGTVSLSKSSADTGITSGNSCYSLAGAVYGIYSDAGCSAQVTTLTTDAGGNAAAVSLNAGTYYYKELTAPAGYALDSSVKSFTVTAGQNTALSVSDTPTNDPVAITLTKIDSATGEAAQGGASLEGAEFTVKFYAGFYDAGNLPANATRTWVIKTVKASNGKFVAMLNKTCKVSGDDFYTNAAGTAILPLGTLSIEETKAPEGYKLDGATLQVSGSSTKVTGKYVTQITQNGNLARLNGGNEFSVADKIKRGDFKLTKIDTDNQNRMSDIPFRVTCKGTGESHIIKTDENGYFSSESSWNAHSKNTNGGGAYDGLWFSSADGSAKVDDSVGAMPYGDYTLEELSCDNNKGKILYKGEFSIRRDKVTVDIGTIENHSEPTPVITTQASDAKTQYQIIKPSADTDIVDKVTITDTMAGREYTITGTLMDKDTGEAVMVNGNPVTASQTFTSDGTKKVLDMHFNFDSSALGGKTVVVCEKLTYGDYVAATEEDMENKDQTIYFP
;
A
#
# COMPACT_ATOMS: atom_id res chain seq x y z
N MET A 1 -22.52 6.80 54.85
CA MET A 1 -22.55 8.07 55.63
C MET A 1 -23.27 9.14 54.81
N LYS A 2 -23.92 10.08 55.51
CA LYS A 2 -25.05 10.96 55.12
C LYS A 2 -25.05 11.61 53.71
N LYS A 3 -26.13 11.29 52.98
CA LYS A 3 -27.11 12.14 52.25
C LYS A 3 -26.69 13.00 51.05
N LEU A 4 -27.01 12.43 49.89
CA LEU A 4 -27.62 12.98 48.68
C LEU A 4 -28.74 14.03 48.95
N LYS A 5 -28.73 15.16 48.24
CA LYS A 5 -29.87 15.82 47.53
C LYS A 5 -29.51 17.29 47.18
N ARG A 6 -29.24 17.56 45.91
CA ARG A 6 -29.61 18.82 45.24
C ARG A 6 -30.41 18.43 44.00
N VAL A 7 -31.72 18.52 44.14
CA VAL A 7 -32.67 18.55 43.02
C VAL A 7 -33.33 19.91 43.14
N LEU A 8 -33.09 20.79 42.17
CA LEU A 8 -33.97 21.92 41.90
C LEU A 8 -34.10 22.07 40.38
N ALA A 9 -35.33 22.38 39.99
CA ALA A 9 -35.92 22.06 38.71
C ALA A 9 -35.29 22.79 37.51
N LEU A 10 -34.98 22.00 36.48
CA LEU A 10 -34.77 22.47 35.12
C LEU A 10 -36.16 22.69 34.50
N ALA A 11 -36.69 23.91 34.59
CA ALA A 11 -37.85 24.29 33.78
C ALA A 11 -37.35 24.83 32.43
N MET A 12 -37.37 23.98 31.41
CA MET A 12 -37.24 24.39 30.01
C MET A 12 -38.41 25.32 29.64
N ALA A 13 -38.15 26.61 29.56
CA ALA A 13 -38.98 27.51 28.77
C ALA A 13 -38.50 27.45 27.32
N VAL A 14 -39.07 26.53 26.55
CA VAL A 14 -39.00 26.57 25.08
C VAL A 14 -39.90 27.71 24.63
N ILE A 15 -39.34 28.88 24.35
CA ILE A 15 -40.04 29.92 23.60
C ILE A 15 -39.94 29.50 22.13
N LEU A 16 -41.01 28.90 21.62
CA LEU A 16 -41.27 28.75 20.19
C LEU A 16 -41.37 30.14 19.56
N SER A 17 -40.32 30.56 18.84
CA SER A 17 -40.42 31.64 17.88
C SER A 17 -41.16 31.13 16.63
N VAL A 18 -42.47 31.37 16.59
CA VAL A 18 -43.25 31.24 15.37
C VAL A 18 -43.09 32.54 14.58
N PRO A 19 -42.64 32.54 13.32
CA PRO A 19 -42.71 33.73 12.49
C PRO A 19 -44.17 33.92 12.07
N THR A 20 -44.83 34.96 12.58
CA THR A 20 -46.13 35.39 12.04
C THR A 20 -45.87 36.38 10.91
N LEU A 21 -46.35 35.99 9.73
CA LEU A 21 -46.50 36.84 8.56
C LEU A 21 -47.33 38.08 8.91
N SER A 22 -46.85 39.24 8.45
CA SER A 22 -47.61 40.48 8.49
C SER A 22 -48.80 40.39 7.55
N THR A 23 -50.02 40.54 8.06
CA THR A 23 -51.07 41.31 7.40
C THR A 23 -52.01 41.86 8.47
N GLY A 24 -52.39 43.13 8.36
CA GLY A 24 -53.51 43.69 9.11
C GLY A 24 -53.13 44.81 10.07
N THR A 25 -53.34 46.03 9.62
CA THR A 25 -53.36 47.27 10.39
C THR A 25 -54.29 47.16 11.61
N GLY A 26 -53.73 47.22 12.80
CA GLY A 26 -54.46 47.34 14.05
C GLY A 26 -53.50 47.48 15.23
N THR A 27 -53.28 48.70 15.70
CA THR A 27 -52.49 48.96 16.91
C THR A 27 -53.27 48.49 18.14
N ILE A 28 -52.96 47.30 18.64
CA ILE A 28 -53.22 46.93 20.02
C ILE A 28 -52.02 47.43 20.84
N PRO A 29 -52.18 48.28 21.86
CA PRO A 29 -51.09 48.58 22.76
C PRO A 29 -50.71 47.30 23.50
N VAL A 30 -49.58 46.70 23.13
CA VAL A 30 -48.91 45.70 23.96
C VAL A 30 -48.45 46.45 25.21
N LYS A 31 -49.13 46.22 26.32
CA LYS A 31 -48.68 46.69 27.64
C LYS A 31 -47.31 46.07 27.86
N ALA A 32 -46.26 46.90 27.94
CA ALA A 32 -44.94 46.44 28.35
C ALA A 32 -45.09 45.63 29.64
N ALA A 33 -44.40 44.49 29.75
CA ALA A 33 -44.22 43.82 31.03
C ALA A 33 -43.75 44.90 32.02
N ASP A 34 -44.41 45.01 33.17
CA ASP A 34 -44.00 45.97 34.17
C ASP A 34 -42.50 45.76 34.48
N ASP A 35 -41.76 46.84 34.74
CA ASP A 35 -40.35 46.76 35.16
C ASP A 35 -40.22 46.16 36.57
N SER A 36 -41.10 45.24 36.95
CA SER A 36 -41.15 44.60 38.25
C SER A 36 -40.38 43.29 38.24
N ILE A 37 -39.82 42.92 39.39
CA ILE A 37 -39.11 41.66 39.58
C ILE A 37 -39.37 41.11 40.98
N GLU A 38 -39.45 39.79 41.09
CA GLU A 38 -39.55 39.12 42.39
C GLU A 38 -38.19 39.15 43.09
N LEU A 39 -38.14 39.78 44.27
CA LEU A 39 -37.06 39.68 45.23
C LEU A 39 -37.36 38.52 46.18
N VAL A 40 -36.51 37.50 46.14
CA VAL A 40 -36.50 36.40 47.10
C VAL A 40 -35.52 36.74 48.21
N VAL A 41 -36.01 36.72 49.46
CA VAL A 41 -35.19 36.90 50.67
C VAL A 41 -35.14 35.58 51.41
N SER A 42 -33.96 34.96 51.47
CA SER A 42 -33.77 33.66 52.11
C SER A 42 -33.80 33.74 53.64
N ASN A 43 -34.21 32.63 54.26
CA ASN A 43 -34.04 32.43 55.70
C ASN A 43 -32.56 32.23 56.09
N GLU A 44 -31.68 31.94 55.12
CA GLU A 44 -30.24 31.86 55.33
C GLU A 44 -29.58 33.25 55.31
N SER A 45 -28.51 33.39 56.09
CA SER A 45 -27.70 34.59 56.16
C SER A 45 -26.22 34.27 55.92
N ALA A 46 -25.51 35.21 55.29
CA ALA A 46 -24.06 35.25 55.29
C ALA A 46 -23.59 36.10 56.48
N LYS A 47 -22.84 35.47 57.39
CA LYS A 47 -22.40 36.09 58.64
C LYS A 47 -21.03 36.74 58.47
N TYR A 48 -20.88 37.94 59.02
CA TYR A 48 -19.61 38.67 59.05
C TYR A 48 -19.36 39.21 60.46
N ALA A 49 -18.40 38.60 61.16
CA ALA A 49 -17.71 39.17 62.32
C ALA A 49 -18.53 40.10 63.26
N GLY A 50 -19.75 39.70 63.66
CA GLY A 50 -20.64 40.47 64.55
C GLY A 50 -21.98 40.93 63.94
N TYR A 51 -22.18 40.76 62.64
CA TYR A 51 -23.42 41.12 61.93
C TYR A 51 -23.68 40.13 60.78
N GLU A 52 -24.80 40.28 60.06
CA GLU A 52 -25.20 39.35 59.01
C GLU A 52 -26.01 40.03 57.91
N THR A 53 -25.96 39.47 56.71
CA THR A 53 -26.84 39.84 55.59
C THR A 53 -27.66 38.63 55.17
N ARG A 54 -28.93 38.83 54.86
CA ARG A 54 -29.74 37.77 54.23
C ARG A 54 -29.21 37.49 52.82
N LYS A 55 -29.28 36.23 52.40
CA LYS A 55 -29.05 35.85 51.01
C LYS A 55 -30.27 36.24 50.20
N MET A 56 -30.07 36.96 49.11
CA MET A 56 -31.14 37.50 48.30
C MET A 56 -30.92 37.17 46.83
N SER A 57 -32.00 36.98 46.09
CA SER A 57 -31.96 36.85 44.63
C SER A 57 -33.11 37.60 43.99
N ALA A 58 -32.86 38.12 42.79
CA ALA A 58 -33.86 38.81 41.97
C ALA A 58 -33.71 38.32 40.52
N GLY A 59 -34.80 37.84 39.92
CA GLY A 59 -34.77 37.30 38.55
C GLY A 59 -33.90 36.06 38.38
N GLY A 60 -33.72 35.27 39.45
CA GLY A 60 -32.82 34.11 39.47
C GLY A 60 -31.35 34.45 39.69
N ASN A 61 -30.95 35.72 39.62
CA ASN A 61 -29.59 36.19 39.87
C ASN A 61 -29.39 36.56 41.34
N TYR A 62 -28.15 36.49 41.82
CA TYR A 62 -27.83 36.96 43.18
C TYR A 62 -28.06 38.47 43.31
N ALA A 63 -28.60 38.90 44.44
CA ALA A 63 -28.88 40.30 44.72
C ALA A 63 -28.20 40.75 46.03
N TYR A 64 -27.68 41.97 46.05
CA TYR A 64 -26.83 42.48 47.13
C TYR A 64 -27.48 43.68 47.79
N CYS A 65 -27.41 43.80 49.11
CA CYS A 65 -27.82 45.04 49.74
C CYS A 65 -26.67 46.06 49.64
N ILE A 66 -27.04 47.31 49.31
CA ILE A 66 -26.11 48.45 49.21
C ILE A 66 -26.32 49.46 50.34
N THR A 67 -27.22 49.17 51.27
CA THR A 67 -27.53 50.00 52.46
C THR A 67 -27.64 49.15 53.74
N PRO A 68 -26.58 48.43 54.14
CA PRO A 68 -26.56 47.47 55.26
C PRO A 68 -27.07 48.03 56.60
N SER A 69 -27.10 49.35 56.73
CA SER A 69 -27.55 50.05 57.92
C SER A 69 -29.06 50.04 58.15
N LYS A 70 -29.86 49.74 57.12
CA LYS A 70 -31.32 49.60 57.19
C LYS A 70 -31.74 48.14 57.42
N LYS A 71 -33.00 47.92 57.81
CA LYS A 71 -33.58 46.57 57.98
C LYS A 71 -33.73 45.86 56.64
N THR A 72 -33.50 44.55 56.61
CA THR A 72 -33.73 43.73 55.40
C THR A 72 -35.20 43.83 54.96
N PRO A 73 -35.47 44.02 53.66
CA PRO A 73 -36.82 44.06 53.11
C PRO A 73 -37.53 42.69 53.21
N ALA A 74 -38.86 42.70 53.08
CA ALA A 74 -39.62 41.47 52.88
C ALA A 74 -39.40 40.92 51.46
N ALA A 75 -39.55 39.61 51.27
CA ALA A 75 -39.67 39.04 49.94
C ALA A 75 -40.95 39.57 49.24
N GLY A 76 -40.91 39.74 47.93
CA GLY A 76 -42.04 40.26 47.17
C GLY A 76 -41.63 40.87 45.84
N THR A 77 -42.60 41.46 45.14
CA THR A 77 -42.39 42.10 43.84
C THR A 77 -42.03 43.57 44.03
N TYR A 78 -40.91 44.00 43.45
CA TYR A 78 -40.41 45.37 43.50
C TYR A 78 -40.11 45.89 42.09
N THR A 79 -40.22 47.21 41.90
CA THR A 79 -39.84 47.86 40.64
C THR A 79 -38.32 47.94 40.49
N LYS A 80 -37.81 47.63 39.31
CA LYS A 80 -36.44 47.81 38.88
C LYS A 80 -36.19 49.27 38.51
N HIS A 81 -35.20 49.87 39.16
CA HIS A 81 -34.71 51.20 38.84
C HIS A 81 -33.34 51.10 38.16
N TYR A 82 -33.29 51.30 36.84
CA TYR A 82 -32.06 51.26 36.05
C TYR A 82 -31.29 52.58 36.09
N ASP A 83 -31.92 53.65 36.57
CA ASP A 83 -31.34 54.95 36.90
C ASP A 83 -30.54 54.88 38.21
N VAL A 84 -29.55 53.97 38.26
CA VAL A 84 -28.76 53.68 39.46
C VAL A 84 -28.06 54.92 40.02
N GLU A 85 -27.75 55.90 39.17
CA GLU A 85 -27.19 57.19 39.60
C GLU A 85 -28.06 57.93 40.63
N ASN A 86 -29.37 57.63 40.73
CA ASN A 86 -30.27 58.22 41.72
C ASN A 86 -30.21 57.53 43.09
N TYR A 87 -29.53 56.38 43.19
CA TYR A 87 -29.47 55.52 44.39
C TYR A 87 -28.07 55.39 44.98
N VAL A 88 -27.09 56.08 44.41
CA VAL A 88 -25.74 56.21 44.96
C VAL A 88 -25.61 57.48 45.82
N LYS A 89 -24.48 57.63 46.52
CA LYS A 89 -24.24 58.71 47.49
C LYS A 89 -24.52 60.10 46.93
N ASN A 90 -23.96 60.36 45.75
CA ASN A 90 -24.13 61.63 45.05
C ASN A 90 -25.22 61.43 44.00
N VAL A 91 -26.45 61.83 44.33
CA VAL A 91 -27.61 61.68 43.44
C VAL A 91 -27.32 62.30 42.06
N GLY A 92 -27.46 61.50 41.01
CA GLY A 92 -27.16 61.85 39.62
C GLY A 92 -25.74 61.53 39.15
N ASP A 93 -24.87 60.97 39.98
CA ASP A 93 -23.48 60.61 39.62
C ASP A 93 -23.41 59.32 38.79
N LYS A 94 -23.38 59.49 37.47
CA LYS A 94 -23.22 58.39 36.50
C LYS A 94 -21.86 57.68 36.61
N GLY A 95 -20.81 58.38 37.05
CA GLY A 95 -19.50 57.78 37.24
C GLY A 95 -19.51 56.79 38.40
N GLN A 96 -20.13 57.17 39.52
CA GLN A 96 -20.32 56.27 40.66
C GLN A 96 -21.24 55.09 40.33
N ALA A 97 -22.31 55.31 39.56
CA ALA A 97 -23.15 54.23 39.07
C ALA A 97 -22.37 53.23 38.19
N GLU A 98 -21.50 53.73 37.30
CA GLU A 98 -20.63 52.90 36.46
C GLU A 98 -19.60 52.11 37.29
N LEU A 99 -18.96 52.73 38.29
CA LEU A 99 -18.06 52.03 39.21
C LEU A 99 -18.79 50.93 40.01
N THR A 100 -20.04 51.19 40.41
CA THR A 100 -20.91 50.22 41.08
C THR A 100 -21.23 49.04 40.16
N ARG A 101 -21.56 49.33 38.90
CA ARG A 101 -21.81 48.33 37.85
C ARG A 101 -20.59 47.45 37.60
N ASN A 102 -19.43 48.07 37.44
CA ASN A 102 -18.16 47.39 37.24
C ASN A 102 -17.85 46.44 38.40
N LEU A 103 -17.91 46.92 39.64
CA LEU A 103 -17.67 46.09 40.81
C LEU A 103 -18.69 44.94 40.93
N ALA A 104 -19.97 45.20 40.66
CA ALA A 104 -21.03 44.20 40.76
C ALA A 104 -20.80 43.01 39.82
N TYR A 105 -20.18 43.23 38.65
CA TYR A 105 -19.83 42.15 37.71
C TYR A 105 -18.85 41.13 38.31
N TYR A 106 -17.94 41.56 39.18
CA TYR A 106 -16.92 40.72 39.80
C TYR A 106 -17.30 40.19 41.20
N CYS A 107 -18.51 40.51 41.68
CA CYS A 107 -19.02 40.05 42.97
C CYS A 107 -19.48 38.58 42.95
N TRP A 108 -19.51 37.94 44.11
CA TRP A 108 -19.87 36.52 44.23
C TRP A 108 -21.27 36.24 43.72
N GLY A 109 -21.39 35.25 42.84
CA GLY A 109 -22.64 34.93 42.17
C GLY A 109 -22.88 35.78 40.91
N ALA A 110 -22.07 36.80 40.64
CA ALA A 110 -22.04 37.49 39.36
C ALA A 110 -21.01 36.83 38.40
N PRO A 111 -21.11 37.10 37.10
CA PRO A 111 -20.46 36.32 36.05
C PRO A 111 -18.95 36.55 35.92
N GLY A 112 -18.45 37.70 36.37
CA GLY A 112 -17.04 38.03 36.42
C GLY A 112 -16.34 37.54 37.69
N PHE A 113 -17.05 36.89 38.62
CA PHE A 113 -16.45 36.45 39.88
C PHE A 113 -15.24 35.54 39.66
N ASN A 114 -14.13 35.88 40.30
CA ASN A 114 -12.94 35.04 40.37
C ASN A 114 -12.35 35.14 41.79
N ALA A 115 -12.25 33.99 42.47
CA ALA A 115 -11.74 33.89 43.83
C ALA A 115 -10.32 34.47 44.00
N SER A 116 -9.49 34.47 42.96
CA SER A 116 -8.12 35.01 43.01
C SER A 116 -8.07 36.54 43.19
N ASN A 117 -9.19 37.24 42.95
CA ASN A 117 -9.29 38.68 43.14
C ASN A 117 -9.56 39.09 44.59
N PHE A 118 -9.79 38.12 45.48
CA PHE A 118 -10.15 38.31 46.88
C PHE A 118 -9.02 37.81 47.81
N PRO A 119 -9.00 38.19 49.10
CA PRO A 119 -8.03 37.68 50.06
C PRO A 119 -8.00 36.15 50.11
N ALA A 120 -6.80 35.56 50.24
CA ALA A 120 -6.64 34.11 50.31
C ALA A 120 -7.26 33.48 51.58
N THR A 121 -7.33 34.25 52.66
CA THR A 121 -7.91 33.85 53.95
C THR A 121 -8.77 34.96 54.53
N TRP A 122 -9.67 34.58 55.43
CA TRP A 122 -10.50 35.48 56.22
C TRP A 122 -9.69 36.21 57.30
N TYR A 123 -10.28 37.22 57.94
CA TYR A 123 -9.60 38.05 58.97
C TYR A 123 -9.08 37.28 60.20
N ASP A 124 -9.58 36.06 60.42
CA ASP A 124 -9.16 35.16 61.50
C ASP A 124 -8.21 34.03 61.00
N GLY A 125 -7.83 34.06 59.72
CA GLY A 125 -6.97 33.07 59.08
C GLY A 125 -7.72 31.86 58.51
N SER A 126 -9.03 31.75 58.69
CA SER A 126 -9.82 30.66 58.09
C SER A 126 -9.88 30.75 56.56
N ALA A 127 -10.08 29.62 55.89
CA ALA A 127 -10.21 29.57 54.44
C ALA A 127 -11.44 30.36 53.96
N MET A 128 -11.38 30.93 52.76
CA MET A 128 -12.54 31.54 52.13
C MET A 128 -13.60 30.49 51.75
N ASP A 129 -14.87 30.90 51.77
CA ASP A 129 -16.04 30.10 51.37
C ASP A 129 -17.10 31.03 50.76
N ASP A 130 -18.18 30.45 50.24
CA ASP A 130 -19.26 31.20 49.57
C ASP A 130 -19.87 32.29 50.46
N ASP A 131 -20.12 32.00 51.74
CA ASP A 131 -20.72 32.97 52.67
C ASP A 131 -19.78 34.15 52.93
N LYS A 132 -18.47 33.90 53.01
CA LYS A 132 -17.44 34.94 53.12
C LYS A 132 -17.38 35.81 51.86
N TYR A 133 -17.40 35.21 50.67
CA TYR A 133 -17.40 35.97 49.42
C TYR A 133 -18.68 36.79 49.22
N ILE A 134 -19.84 36.25 49.62
CA ILE A 134 -21.10 36.99 49.69
C ILE A 134 -20.95 38.21 50.60
N ALA A 135 -20.42 38.02 51.81
CA ALA A 135 -20.26 39.10 52.78
C ALA A 135 -19.34 40.20 52.24
N LEU A 136 -18.21 39.85 51.62
CA LEU A 136 -17.32 40.84 50.99
C LEU A 136 -18.02 41.56 49.84
N SER A 137 -18.74 40.84 48.97
CA SER A 137 -19.47 41.44 47.86
C SER A 137 -20.46 42.50 48.34
N HIS A 138 -21.21 42.20 49.39
CA HIS A 138 -22.12 43.14 50.03
C HIS A 138 -21.36 44.37 50.57
N ILE A 139 -20.29 44.17 51.34
CA ILE A 139 -19.51 45.25 51.94
C ILE A 139 -18.93 46.17 50.87
N MET A 140 -18.33 45.61 49.82
CA MET A 140 -17.72 46.39 48.75
C MET A 140 -18.77 47.16 47.94
N LEU A 141 -19.89 46.53 47.58
CA LEU A 141 -20.96 47.20 46.83
C LEU A 141 -21.64 48.28 47.65
N SER A 142 -21.85 48.04 48.94
CA SER A 142 -22.34 49.06 49.86
C SER A 142 -21.39 50.25 49.91
N ASP A 143 -20.08 50.01 50.03
CA ASP A 143 -19.09 51.08 50.11
C ASP A 143 -18.98 51.88 48.80
N VAL A 144 -18.97 51.23 47.64
CA VAL A 144 -18.90 51.95 46.35
C VAL A 144 -20.18 52.76 46.11
N ALA A 145 -21.35 52.21 46.46
CA ALA A 145 -22.61 52.93 46.31
C ALA A 145 -22.76 54.09 47.31
N SER A 146 -22.22 53.98 48.53
CA SER A 146 -22.40 54.99 49.60
C SER A 146 -21.22 55.95 49.77
N TYR A 147 -20.04 55.63 49.23
CA TYR A 147 -18.75 56.23 49.61
C TYR A 147 -18.59 56.40 51.12
N ASP A 148 -18.99 55.37 51.87
CA ASP A 148 -18.97 55.35 53.32
C ASP A 148 -18.55 53.96 53.82
N CYS A 149 -17.24 53.82 54.01
CA CYS A 149 -16.61 52.58 54.44
C CYS A 149 -17.11 52.15 55.84
N ALA A 150 -17.42 53.13 56.70
CA ALA A 150 -17.91 52.88 58.05
C ALA A 150 -19.36 52.36 58.04
N ALA A 151 -20.21 52.90 57.16
CA ALA A 151 -21.58 52.43 56.97
C ALA A 151 -21.63 51.02 56.36
N ALA A 152 -20.77 50.73 55.38
CA ALA A 152 -20.66 49.41 54.76
C ALA A 152 -20.31 48.30 55.77
N LEU A 153 -19.53 48.65 56.81
CA LEU A 153 -19.10 47.76 57.88
C LEU A 153 -19.94 47.90 59.17
N LYS A 154 -21.16 48.43 59.07
CA LYS A 154 -22.04 48.57 60.25
C LYS A 154 -22.27 47.20 60.91
N GLY A 155 -22.22 47.18 62.24
CA GLY A 155 -22.40 45.98 63.06
C GLY A 155 -21.17 45.06 63.18
N CYS A 156 -20.14 45.23 62.35
CA CYS A 156 -18.91 44.45 62.45
C CYS A 156 -18.08 44.80 63.69
N ASN A 157 -17.38 43.81 64.26
CA ASN A 157 -16.38 44.02 65.31
C ASN A 157 -15.13 44.76 64.79
N SER A 158 -14.38 45.40 65.69
CA SER A 158 -13.24 46.24 65.33
C SER A 158 -12.13 45.49 64.58
N LYS A 159 -11.81 44.25 64.99
CA LYS A 159 -10.76 43.43 64.34
C LYS A 159 -11.07 43.18 62.87
N PHE A 160 -12.33 42.89 62.53
CA PHE A 160 -12.74 42.70 61.14
C PHE A 160 -12.73 44.01 60.36
N LYS A 161 -13.14 45.13 60.98
CA LYS A 161 -13.13 46.44 60.33
C LYS A 161 -11.73 46.83 59.88
N ASP A 162 -10.75 46.75 60.79
CA ASP A 162 -9.35 47.09 60.50
C ASP A 162 -8.80 46.23 59.35
N TRP A 163 -9.13 44.94 59.37
CA TRP A 163 -8.74 44.03 58.29
C TRP A 163 -9.45 44.36 56.96
N ALA A 164 -10.75 44.62 56.98
CA ALA A 164 -11.55 44.87 55.79
C ALA A 164 -11.17 46.20 55.11
N TYR A 165 -10.87 47.25 55.87
CA TYR A 165 -10.36 48.51 55.33
C TYR A 165 -9.09 48.28 54.50
N GLN A 166 -8.14 47.50 55.02
CA GLN A 166 -6.88 47.23 54.32
C GLN A 166 -7.01 46.21 53.19
N ASN A 167 -7.70 45.09 53.42
CA ASN A 167 -7.61 43.90 52.56
C ASN A 167 -8.82 43.72 51.62
N VAL A 168 -9.89 44.48 51.81
CA VAL A 168 -11.13 44.35 51.03
C VAL A 168 -11.48 45.66 50.34
N LEU A 169 -11.59 46.75 51.11
CA LEU A 169 -12.03 48.06 50.62
C LEU A 169 -10.90 48.86 49.98
N GLY A 170 -9.73 48.90 50.63
CA GLY A 170 -8.59 49.72 50.23
C GLY A 170 -8.67 51.15 50.73
N TYR A 171 -9.64 51.49 51.58
CA TYR A 171 -9.86 52.82 52.13
C TYR A 171 -9.97 52.78 53.66
N SER A 172 -9.48 53.82 54.32
CA SER A 172 -9.61 54.01 55.77
C SER A 172 -11.05 54.36 56.16
N ALA A 173 -11.35 54.37 57.47
CA ALA A 173 -12.66 54.81 57.98
C ALA A 173 -13.00 56.27 57.63
N SER A 174 -11.99 57.12 57.39
CA SER A 174 -12.13 58.51 56.94
C SER A 174 -12.24 58.66 55.42
N GLY A 175 -12.14 57.56 54.66
CA GLY A 175 -12.22 57.56 53.19
C GLY A 175 -10.87 57.77 52.49
N ASP A 176 -9.74 57.74 53.21
CA ASP A 176 -8.41 57.88 52.61
C ASP A 176 -7.99 56.57 51.93
N LEU A 177 -7.43 56.64 50.71
CA LEU A 177 -6.93 55.47 50.01
C LEU A 177 -5.67 54.92 50.72
N ILE A 178 -5.71 53.66 51.14
CA ILE A 178 -4.64 52.99 51.90
C ILE A 178 -4.12 51.70 51.24
N ASN A 179 -4.85 51.13 50.28
CA ASN A 179 -4.38 49.96 49.52
C ASN A 179 -5.02 49.86 48.13
N THR A 180 -4.22 50.03 47.08
CA THR A 180 -4.67 49.92 45.68
C THR A 180 -4.87 48.48 45.21
N GLU A 181 -4.32 47.49 45.93
CA GLU A 181 -4.49 46.08 45.59
C GLU A 181 -5.75 45.45 46.18
N ALA A 182 -6.45 46.19 47.04
CA ALA A 182 -7.68 45.72 47.64
C ALA A 182 -8.77 45.46 46.56
N PRO A 183 -9.55 44.37 46.68
CA PRO A 183 -10.55 43.96 45.69
C PRO A 183 -11.51 45.07 45.28
N ARG A 184 -12.10 45.81 46.24
CA ARG A 184 -13.03 46.91 45.95
C ARG A 184 -12.40 47.96 45.06
N TYR A 185 -11.20 48.42 45.41
CA TYR A 185 -10.49 49.46 44.65
C TYR A 185 -10.18 48.96 43.25
N LYS A 186 -9.50 47.81 43.12
CA LYS A 186 -9.04 47.32 41.82
C LYS A 186 -10.20 46.98 40.88
N LEU A 187 -11.24 46.30 41.39
CA LEU A 187 -12.30 45.75 40.55
C LEU A 187 -13.29 46.80 40.04
N CYS A 188 -13.55 47.89 40.78
CA CYS A 188 -14.47 48.93 40.30
C CYS A 188 -13.93 49.69 39.08
N TRP A 189 -12.61 49.68 38.86
CA TRP A 189 -11.96 50.28 37.69
C TRP A 189 -11.86 49.33 36.48
N LEU A 190 -12.21 48.05 36.64
CA LEU A 190 -12.29 47.13 35.50
C LEU A 190 -13.63 47.27 34.79
N THR A 191 -13.63 47.30 33.46
CA THR A 191 -14.85 47.48 32.68
C THR A 191 -15.71 46.21 32.67
N ALA A 192 -16.94 46.30 33.18
CA ALA A 192 -17.92 45.23 33.00
C ALA A 192 -18.45 45.19 31.55
N PRO A 193 -18.72 43.99 30.97
CA PRO A 193 -19.24 43.86 29.61
C PRO A 193 -20.53 44.66 29.42
N ALA A 194 -20.71 45.38 28.31
CA ALA A 194 -21.87 46.25 28.06
C ALA A 194 -23.24 45.56 28.27
N SER A 195 -23.30 44.24 28.11
CA SER A 195 -24.47 43.40 28.36
C SER A 195 -24.80 43.15 29.85
N PHE A 196 -23.87 43.48 30.76
CA PHE A 196 -24.09 43.51 32.20
C PHE A 196 -24.75 44.83 32.57
N LYS A 197 -25.99 44.74 33.05
CA LYS A 197 -26.77 45.86 33.56
C LYS A 197 -27.04 45.64 35.03
N ILE A 198 -27.02 46.72 35.80
CA ILE A 198 -27.45 46.71 37.19
C ILE A 198 -28.75 47.51 37.31
N TYR A 199 -29.54 47.17 38.33
CA TYR A 199 -30.73 47.91 38.72
C TYR A 199 -30.82 47.93 40.25
N VAL A 200 -31.48 48.93 40.79
CA VAL A 200 -31.78 49.02 42.22
C VAL A 200 -33.26 48.72 42.45
N LEU A 201 -33.56 47.94 43.48
CA LEU A 201 -34.90 47.78 44.02
C LEU A 201 -35.04 48.74 45.19
N ASP A 202 -35.85 49.78 45.03
CA ASP A 202 -36.23 50.66 46.13
C ASP A 202 -37.29 49.98 46.99
N THR A 203 -36.92 49.62 48.21
CA THR A 203 -37.81 48.96 49.17
C THR A 203 -38.36 49.95 50.21
N GLY A 204 -38.22 51.27 49.97
CA GLY A 204 -38.69 52.33 50.83
C GLY A 204 -37.84 52.50 52.08
N SER A 205 -38.41 52.21 53.25
CA SER A 205 -37.72 52.40 54.54
C SER A 205 -36.68 51.32 54.88
N THR A 206 -36.62 50.25 54.09
CA THR A 206 -35.68 49.12 54.22
C THR A 206 -34.48 49.26 53.27
N GLN A 207 -33.64 48.23 53.21
CA GLN A 207 -32.43 48.23 52.37
C GLN A 207 -32.74 48.39 50.88
N HIS A 208 -32.03 49.28 50.19
CA HIS A 208 -31.92 49.24 48.73
C HIS A 208 -31.13 47.99 48.32
N ILE A 209 -31.68 47.26 47.36
CA ILE A 209 -31.10 46.02 46.86
C ILE A 209 -30.61 46.23 45.44
N LEU A 210 -29.32 45.99 45.20
CA LEU A 210 -28.73 45.97 43.88
C LEU A 210 -28.93 44.57 43.26
N GLY A 211 -29.71 44.51 42.20
CA GLY A 211 -29.78 43.36 41.32
C GLY A 211 -29.02 43.59 40.03
N TYR A 212 -28.85 42.54 39.24
CA TYR A 212 -28.24 42.64 37.92
C TYR A 212 -28.96 41.77 36.90
N GLU A 213 -28.86 42.17 35.64
CA GLU A 213 -29.22 41.40 34.47
C GLU A 213 -27.97 41.24 33.61
N TYR A 214 -27.70 40.02 33.18
CA TYR A 214 -26.54 39.72 32.35
C TYR A 214 -26.99 38.75 31.26
N THR A 215 -26.99 39.22 30.01
CA THR A 215 -27.37 38.41 28.84
C THR A 215 -26.24 38.44 27.82
N PRO A 216 -25.21 37.60 27.95
CA PRO A 216 -23.88 38.09 27.63
C PRO A 216 -22.98 37.05 27.01
N THR A 217 -23.63 36.09 26.39
CA THR A 217 -22.95 35.02 25.71
C THR A 217 -23.16 35.27 24.24
N GLY A 218 -22.05 35.47 23.54
CA GLY A 218 -22.03 34.99 22.18
C GLY A 218 -22.05 33.48 22.23
N THR A 219 -22.34 32.85 21.11
CA THR A 219 -22.20 31.41 20.98
C THR A 219 -21.01 31.08 20.09
N VAL A 220 -20.41 29.93 20.32
CA VAL A 220 -19.47 29.33 19.38
C VAL A 220 -20.03 28.00 18.94
N SER A 221 -20.05 27.77 17.62
CA SER A 221 -20.37 26.49 17.01
C SER A 221 -19.18 26.03 16.17
N LEU A 222 -19.09 24.73 15.91
CA LEU A 222 -18.02 24.17 15.08
C LEU A 222 -18.61 23.20 14.07
N SER A 223 -18.16 23.30 12.82
CA SER A 223 -18.43 22.33 11.76
C SER A 223 -17.13 21.76 11.22
N LYS A 224 -17.03 20.44 11.19
CA LYS A 224 -15.87 19.68 10.74
C LYS A 224 -16.14 19.03 9.40
N SER A 225 -15.10 19.01 8.56
CA SER A 225 -15.13 18.38 7.24
C SER A 225 -13.88 17.51 7.01
N SER A 226 -13.92 16.67 5.99
CA SER A 226 -12.74 15.95 5.51
C SER A 226 -11.96 16.82 4.54
N ALA A 227 -10.63 16.86 4.68
CA ALA A 227 -9.75 17.49 3.70
C ALA A 227 -9.66 16.68 2.38
N ASP A 228 -10.06 15.41 2.38
CA ASP A 228 -10.12 14.56 1.18
C ASP A 228 -11.38 13.69 1.18
N THR A 229 -12.41 14.18 0.50
CA THR A 229 -13.69 13.47 0.33
C THR A 229 -13.59 12.30 -0.66
N GLY A 230 -12.56 12.26 -1.50
CA GLY A 230 -12.36 11.19 -2.49
C GLY A 230 -12.09 9.82 -1.88
N ILE A 231 -11.52 9.78 -0.67
CA ILE A 231 -11.26 8.53 0.05
C ILE A 231 -12.21 8.26 1.22
N THR A 232 -12.88 9.31 1.71
CA THR A 232 -13.74 9.25 2.90
C THR A 232 -15.22 9.13 2.59
N SER A 233 -15.68 9.64 1.44
CA SER A 233 -17.11 9.60 1.07
C SER A 233 -17.58 8.15 0.88
N GLY A 234 -18.65 7.77 1.60
CA GLY A 234 -19.21 6.42 1.56
C GLY A 234 -18.34 5.36 2.23
N ASN A 235 -17.30 5.74 2.96
CA ASN A 235 -16.42 4.82 3.66
C ASN A 235 -16.64 4.87 5.18
N SER A 236 -17.21 3.79 5.72
CA SER A 236 -17.56 3.70 7.14
C SER A 236 -16.35 3.64 8.09
N CYS A 237 -15.14 3.49 7.56
CA CYS A 237 -13.90 3.56 8.34
C CYS A 237 -13.53 4.99 8.77
N TYR A 238 -14.18 6.00 8.21
CA TYR A 238 -14.00 7.41 8.55
C TYR A 238 -15.26 7.97 9.19
N SER A 239 -15.10 8.69 10.28
CA SER A 239 -16.19 9.37 10.98
C SER A 239 -15.84 10.83 11.20
N LEU A 240 -16.82 11.72 11.10
CA LEU A 240 -16.67 13.10 11.58
C LEU A 240 -17.09 13.25 13.05
N ALA A 241 -17.72 12.22 13.64
CA ALA A 241 -18.16 12.22 15.03
C ALA A 241 -17.01 11.97 16.00
N GLY A 242 -17.11 12.59 17.18
CA GLY A 242 -16.20 12.34 18.29
C GLY A 242 -14.88 13.12 18.20
N ALA A 243 -14.75 14.06 17.26
CA ALA A 243 -13.65 15.02 17.29
C ALA A 243 -13.86 15.93 18.52
N VAL A 244 -12.84 16.07 19.37
CA VAL A 244 -12.93 16.89 20.59
C VAL A 244 -12.00 18.09 20.45
N TYR A 245 -12.57 19.28 20.52
CA TYR A 245 -11.85 20.55 20.55
C TYR A 245 -11.90 21.16 21.95
N GLY A 246 -10.74 21.53 22.48
CA GLY A 246 -10.66 22.32 23.71
C GLY A 246 -10.75 23.81 23.38
N ILE A 247 -11.54 24.56 24.14
CA ILE A 247 -11.64 26.02 24.06
C ILE A 247 -10.93 26.63 25.27
N TYR A 248 -10.06 27.60 25.04
CA TYR A 248 -9.15 28.18 26.03
C TYR A 248 -9.25 29.70 26.06
N SER A 249 -9.09 30.29 27.25
CA SER A 249 -9.04 31.76 27.41
C SER A 249 -7.67 32.36 27.14
N ASP A 250 -6.62 31.54 27.00
CA ASP A 250 -5.24 31.95 26.80
C ASP A 250 -4.59 31.25 25.60
N ALA A 251 -3.64 31.93 24.95
CA ALA A 251 -2.93 31.40 23.79
C ALA A 251 -2.11 30.14 24.09
N GLY A 252 -1.63 30.00 25.34
CA GLY A 252 -0.88 28.84 25.79
C GLY A 252 -1.71 27.57 25.98
N CYS A 253 -3.04 27.67 25.83
CA CYS A 253 -3.98 26.58 26.08
C CYS A 253 -3.83 25.96 27.48
N SER A 254 -3.60 26.79 28.49
CA SER A 254 -3.42 26.38 29.90
C SER A 254 -4.70 26.53 30.73
N ALA A 255 -5.60 27.45 30.35
CA ALA A 255 -6.87 27.73 31.00
C ALA A 255 -8.04 27.30 30.09
N GLN A 256 -8.40 26.01 30.18
CA GLN A 256 -9.52 25.45 29.42
C GLN A 256 -10.86 25.92 29.99
N VAL A 257 -11.72 26.43 29.11
CA VAL A 257 -13.03 26.99 29.44
C VAL A 257 -14.13 25.97 29.20
N THR A 258 -14.07 25.25 28.07
CA THR A 258 -15.05 24.22 27.69
C THR A 258 -14.48 23.30 26.61
N THR A 259 -15.27 22.32 26.14
CA THR A 259 -15.00 21.52 24.95
C THR A 259 -16.15 21.58 23.95
N LEU A 260 -15.82 21.38 22.67
CA LEU A 260 -16.78 21.12 21.60
C LEU A 260 -16.54 19.70 21.07
N THR A 261 -17.61 18.90 20.96
CA THR A 261 -17.53 17.55 20.41
C THR A 261 -18.45 17.42 19.21
N THR A 262 -17.92 16.91 18.09
CA THR A 262 -18.68 16.77 16.86
C THR A 262 -19.61 15.56 16.86
N ASP A 263 -20.78 15.71 16.25
CA ASP A 263 -21.73 14.64 15.95
C ASP A 263 -21.41 13.93 14.62
N ALA A 264 -22.27 13.00 14.22
CA ALA A 264 -22.13 12.24 12.96
C ALA A 264 -22.10 13.10 11.69
N GLY A 265 -22.72 14.29 11.73
CA GLY A 265 -22.67 15.27 10.64
C GLY A 265 -21.44 16.17 10.69
N GLY A 266 -20.54 15.98 11.66
CA GLY A 266 -19.38 16.82 11.89
C GLY A 266 -19.70 18.13 12.63
N ASN A 267 -20.90 18.28 13.20
CA ASN A 267 -21.31 19.51 13.86
C ASN A 267 -21.19 19.40 15.37
N ALA A 268 -20.73 20.44 16.04
CA ALA A 268 -20.79 20.56 17.49
C ALA A 268 -21.89 21.55 17.88
N ALA A 269 -22.64 21.19 18.93
CA ALA A 269 -23.67 22.08 19.49
C ALA A 269 -23.08 23.43 19.91
N ALA A 270 -23.85 24.49 19.71
CA ALA A 270 -23.42 25.83 20.07
C ALA A 270 -23.26 25.97 21.60
N VAL A 271 -22.11 26.47 22.04
CA VAL A 271 -21.83 26.73 23.47
C VAL A 271 -21.79 28.23 23.73
N SER A 272 -22.41 28.65 24.81
CA SER A 272 -22.43 30.04 25.26
C SER A 272 -21.10 30.42 25.93
N LEU A 273 -20.46 31.50 25.48
CA LEU A 273 -19.23 32.05 26.02
C LEU A 273 -19.33 33.56 26.19
N ASN A 274 -18.70 34.11 27.23
CA ASN A 274 -18.60 35.57 27.39
C ASN A 274 -17.95 36.21 26.15
N ALA A 275 -18.32 37.44 25.83
CA ALA A 275 -17.67 38.17 24.75
C ALA A 275 -16.17 38.35 25.04
N GLY A 276 -15.31 38.06 24.05
CA GLY A 276 -13.86 38.08 24.22
C GLY A 276 -13.11 37.25 23.18
N THR A 277 -11.78 37.23 23.27
CA THR A 277 -10.91 36.41 22.41
C THR A 277 -10.59 35.09 23.09
N TYR A 278 -10.70 34.00 22.33
CA TYR A 278 -10.45 32.64 22.77
C TYR A 278 -9.55 31.91 21.77
N TYR A 279 -9.07 30.74 22.20
CA TYR A 279 -8.22 29.86 21.40
C TYR A 279 -8.82 28.45 21.39
N TYR A 280 -8.58 27.71 20.33
CA TYR A 280 -8.99 26.32 20.23
C TYR A 280 -7.89 25.45 19.63
N LYS A 281 -7.85 24.19 20.06
CA LYS A 281 -7.02 23.13 19.49
C LYS A 281 -7.77 21.82 19.52
N GLU A 282 -7.47 20.93 18.58
CA GLU A 282 -8.00 19.58 18.62
C GLU A 282 -7.27 18.76 19.70
N LEU A 283 -8.04 18.09 20.54
CA LEU A 283 -7.56 17.20 21.60
C LEU A 283 -7.64 15.74 21.18
N THR A 284 -8.61 15.41 20.33
CA THR A 284 -8.86 14.06 19.84
C THR A 284 -9.44 14.16 18.45
N ALA A 285 -8.72 13.59 17.46
CA ALA A 285 -9.24 13.43 16.12
C ALA A 285 -10.35 12.37 16.09
N PRO A 286 -11.33 12.51 15.21
CA PRO A 286 -12.34 11.47 15.03
C PRO A 286 -11.73 10.27 14.29
N ALA A 287 -12.44 9.15 14.33
CA ALA A 287 -11.96 7.89 13.73
C ALA A 287 -11.62 8.07 12.24
N GLY A 288 -10.42 7.64 11.87
CA GLY A 288 -9.91 7.70 10.51
C GLY A 288 -9.07 8.92 10.17
N TYR A 289 -8.99 9.93 11.04
CA TYR A 289 -8.31 11.20 10.78
C TYR A 289 -7.05 11.39 11.63
N ALA A 290 -6.09 12.14 11.08
CA ALA A 290 -4.89 12.53 11.81
C ALA A 290 -5.19 13.75 12.70
N LEU A 291 -4.62 13.77 13.91
CA LEU A 291 -4.79 14.87 14.87
C LEU A 291 -4.15 16.18 14.37
N ASP A 292 -4.95 17.25 14.25
CA ASP A 292 -4.45 18.61 14.01
C ASP A 292 -4.11 19.29 15.34
N SER A 293 -2.82 19.29 15.70
CA SER A 293 -2.33 19.91 16.93
C SER A 293 -2.19 21.44 16.87
N SER A 294 -2.61 22.09 15.78
CA SER A 294 -2.51 23.54 15.65
C SER A 294 -3.43 24.28 16.62
N VAL A 295 -2.93 25.40 17.18
CA VAL A 295 -3.72 26.32 18.00
C VAL A 295 -4.20 27.47 17.11
N LYS A 296 -5.50 27.72 17.11
CA LYS A 296 -6.15 28.80 16.34
C LYS A 296 -6.93 29.71 17.28
N SER A 297 -7.04 30.99 16.95
CA SER A 297 -7.80 31.98 17.74
C SER A 297 -9.14 32.30 17.09
N PHE A 298 -10.09 32.77 17.90
CA PHE A 298 -11.38 33.30 17.47
C PHE A 298 -11.91 34.33 18.45
N THR A 299 -12.86 35.15 18.02
CA THR A 299 -13.51 36.17 18.86
C THR A 299 -14.99 35.86 19.00
N VAL A 300 -15.47 35.91 20.24
CA VAL A 300 -16.88 35.80 20.59
C VAL A 300 -17.45 37.22 20.72
N THR A 301 -18.49 37.52 19.93
CA THR A 301 -19.22 38.80 20.00
C THR A 301 -20.56 38.58 20.68
N ALA A 302 -20.94 39.48 21.59
CA ALA A 302 -22.19 39.36 22.35
C ALA A 302 -23.42 39.25 21.41
N GLY A 303 -24.30 38.28 21.69
CA GLY A 303 -25.53 38.05 20.92
C GLY A 303 -25.32 37.46 19.53
N GLN A 304 -24.09 37.14 19.12
CA GLN A 304 -23.76 36.55 17.83
C GLN A 304 -23.25 35.11 18.00
N ASN A 305 -23.37 34.30 16.93
CA ASN A 305 -22.71 33.00 16.84
C ASN A 305 -21.42 33.11 16.03
N THR A 306 -20.30 32.72 16.62
CA THR A 306 -19.03 32.54 15.92
C THR A 306 -18.96 31.10 15.42
N ALA A 307 -19.14 30.90 14.11
CA ALA A 307 -19.05 29.59 13.48
C ALA A 307 -17.60 29.27 13.07
N LEU A 308 -17.04 28.22 13.65
CA LEU A 308 -15.72 27.70 13.31
C LEU A 308 -15.84 26.61 12.24
N SER A 309 -15.06 26.72 11.16
CA SER A 309 -14.95 25.69 10.13
C SER A 309 -13.57 25.05 10.20
N VAL A 310 -13.54 23.74 10.41
CA VAL A 310 -12.30 22.97 10.57
C VAL A 310 -12.30 21.76 9.63
N SER A 311 -11.11 21.27 9.31
CA SER A 311 -10.93 20.11 8.44
C SER A 311 -9.74 19.28 8.89
N ASP A 312 -9.87 17.96 8.83
CA ASP A 312 -8.73 17.05 9.08
C ASP A 312 -8.32 16.30 7.83
N THR A 313 -7.04 15.95 7.80
CA THR A 313 -6.47 15.04 6.82
C THR A 313 -6.84 13.60 7.18
N PRO A 314 -7.58 12.87 6.34
CA PRO A 314 -7.83 11.46 6.56
C PRO A 314 -6.53 10.66 6.46
N THR A 315 -6.37 9.70 7.38
CA THR A 315 -5.25 8.75 7.32
C THR A 315 -5.43 7.77 6.17
N ASN A 316 -4.32 7.37 5.57
CA ASN A 316 -4.23 6.37 4.51
C ASN A 316 -2.87 5.70 4.57
N ASP A 317 -2.73 4.52 3.97
CA ASP A 317 -1.44 3.85 3.84
C ASP A 317 -0.73 4.38 2.59
N PRO A 318 0.37 5.15 2.75
CA PRO A 318 1.13 5.68 1.63
C PRO A 318 2.00 4.61 0.95
N VAL A 319 2.16 3.43 1.57
CA VAL A 319 2.98 2.34 1.03
C VAL A 319 2.06 1.33 0.36
N ALA A 320 2.03 1.37 -0.97
CA ALA A 320 1.23 0.44 -1.76
C ALA A 320 1.73 -1.02 -1.61
N ILE A 321 0.84 -1.96 -1.92
CA ILE A 321 1.13 -3.39 -1.89
C ILE A 321 2.16 -3.77 -2.96
N THR A 322 3.12 -4.62 -2.58
CA THR A 322 4.03 -5.30 -3.48
C THR A 322 3.86 -6.81 -3.37
N LEU A 323 3.52 -7.47 -4.47
CA LEU A 323 3.42 -8.92 -4.59
C LEU A 323 4.65 -9.42 -5.36
N THR A 324 5.49 -10.24 -4.75
CA THR A 324 6.65 -10.87 -5.39
C THR A 324 6.27 -12.29 -5.81
N LYS A 325 6.29 -12.57 -7.11
CA LYS A 325 5.99 -13.89 -7.64
C LYS A 325 7.21 -14.79 -7.55
N ILE A 326 7.01 -15.97 -6.98
CA ILE A 326 8.07 -16.98 -6.79
C ILE A 326 7.58 -18.36 -7.23
N ASP A 327 8.54 -19.23 -7.51
CA ASP A 327 8.36 -20.68 -7.58
C ASP A 327 8.36 -21.28 -6.17
N SER A 328 7.50 -22.26 -5.94
CA SER A 328 7.31 -22.91 -4.63
C SER A 328 8.48 -23.81 -4.18
N ALA A 329 9.31 -24.28 -5.10
CA ALA A 329 10.49 -25.10 -4.84
C ALA A 329 11.79 -24.29 -4.90
N THR A 330 11.92 -23.36 -5.84
CA THR A 330 13.17 -22.64 -6.16
C THR A 330 13.16 -21.16 -5.79
N GLY A 331 12.06 -20.63 -5.24
CA GLY A 331 11.98 -19.24 -4.81
C GLY A 331 11.94 -18.28 -5.99
N GLU A 332 12.81 -17.27 -6.02
CA GLU A 332 12.75 -16.19 -7.03
C GLU A 332 13.19 -16.62 -8.44
N ALA A 333 13.74 -17.84 -8.60
CA ALA A 333 14.14 -18.40 -9.88
C ALA A 333 13.01 -19.22 -10.52
N ALA A 334 12.77 -19.00 -11.82
CA ALA A 334 11.86 -19.85 -12.59
C ALA A 334 12.52 -21.19 -12.96
N GLN A 335 11.72 -22.24 -13.13
CA GLN A 335 12.20 -23.57 -13.55
C GLN A 335 11.95 -23.82 -15.06
N GLY A 336 12.82 -24.62 -15.69
CA GLY A 336 12.67 -25.02 -17.09
C GLY A 336 12.59 -23.83 -18.07
N GLY A 337 11.60 -23.85 -18.94
CA GLY A 337 11.21 -22.74 -19.83
C GLY A 337 10.04 -21.90 -19.30
N ALA A 338 9.69 -22.01 -18.01
CA ALA A 338 8.60 -21.24 -17.43
C ALA A 338 9.00 -19.79 -17.13
N SER A 339 8.01 -18.93 -16.89
CA SER A 339 8.21 -17.52 -16.51
C SER A 339 7.44 -17.21 -15.24
N LEU A 340 7.96 -16.29 -14.41
CA LEU A 340 7.23 -15.70 -13.27
C LEU A 340 6.58 -14.36 -13.64
N GLU A 341 6.75 -13.91 -14.89
CA GLU A 341 6.12 -12.71 -15.45
C GLU A 341 4.71 -12.99 -15.98
N GLY A 342 3.83 -11.99 -15.92
CA GLY A 342 2.48 -12.09 -16.47
C GLY A 342 1.47 -12.84 -15.60
N ALA A 343 1.81 -13.17 -14.35
CA ALA A 343 0.84 -13.63 -13.36
C ALA A 343 -0.13 -12.48 -13.06
N GLU A 344 -1.44 -12.71 -13.08
CA GLU A 344 -2.44 -11.67 -12.83
C GLU A 344 -3.13 -11.86 -11.48
N PHE A 345 -3.20 -10.77 -10.72
CA PHE A 345 -3.84 -10.68 -9.42
C PHE A 345 -5.04 -9.77 -9.49
N THR A 346 -6.18 -10.25 -8.99
CA THR A 346 -7.34 -9.43 -8.72
C THR A 346 -7.26 -8.91 -7.29
N VAL A 347 -7.13 -7.59 -7.17
CA VAL A 347 -7.14 -6.87 -5.89
C VAL A 347 -8.45 -6.10 -5.78
N LYS A 348 -9.22 -6.36 -4.72
CA LYS A 348 -10.48 -5.68 -4.45
C LYS A 348 -10.39 -4.90 -3.16
N PHE A 349 -10.87 -3.67 -3.17
CA PHE A 349 -11.01 -2.80 -2.01
C PHE A 349 -12.47 -2.64 -1.61
N TYR A 350 -12.72 -2.67 -0.30
CA TYR A 350 -14.03 -2.50 0.31
C TYR A 350 -13.94 -1.37 1.35
N ALA A 351 -14.81 -0.38 1.19
CA ALA A 351 -14.93 0.78 2.06
C ALA A 351 -15.63 0.43 3.38
N GLY A 352 -14.94 -0.35 4.21
CA GLY A 352 -15.40 -0.84 5.51
C GLY A 352 -14.44 -1.89 6.07
N PHE A 353 -14.57 -2.20 7.36
CA PHE A 353 -13.81 -3.28 8.00
C PHE A 353 -14.59 -4.59 7.92
N TYR A 354 -14.04 -5.55 7.17
CA TYR A 354 -14.62 -6.85 6.89
C TYR A 354 -13.57 -7.94 7.06
N ASP A 355 -14.02 -9.16 7.23
CA ASP A 355 -13.24 -10.39 7.23
C ASP A 355 -13.69 -11.30 6.07
N ALA A 356 -13.08 -12.47 5.94
CA ALA A 356 -13.41 -13.41 4.86
C ALA A 356 -14.85 -13.93 4.91
N GLY A 357 -15.49 -13.95 6.09
CA GLY A 357 -16.85 -14.48 6.30
C GLY A 357 -17.96 -13.46 6.05
N ASN A 358 -17.66 -12.16 6.07
CA ASN A 358 -18.65 -11.09 5.89
C ASN A 358 -18.29 -10.09 4.77
N LEU A 359 -17.34 -10.45 3.91
CA LEU A 359 -16.94 -9.62 2.77
C LEU A 359 -18.14 -9.32 1.86
N PRO A 360 -18.43 -8.04 1.54
CA PRO A 360 -19.52 -7.70 0.63
C PRO A 360 -19.34 -8.34 -0.75
N ALA A 361 -20.46 -8.67 -1.41
CA ALA A 361 -20.42 -9.25 -2.76
C ALA A 361 -19.78 -8.30 -3.80
N ASN A 362 -20.08 -7.00 -3.67
CA ASN A 362 -19.55 -5.96 -4.54
C ASN A 362 -18.42 -5.21 -3.83
N ALA A 363 -17.28 -5.12 -4.50
CA ALA A 363 -16.16 -4.30 -4.05
C ALA A 363 -16.42 -2.82 -4.37
N THR A 364 -15.85 -1.93 -3.55
CA THR A 364 -15.83 -0.49 -3.82
C THR A 364 -14.92 -0.16 -5.00
N ARG A 365 -13.77 -0.84 -5.10
CA ARG A 365 -12.88 -0.80 -6.27
C ARG A 365 -12.31 -2.17 -6.56
N THR A 366 -12.06 -2.45 -7.83
CA THR A 366 -11.41 -3.67 -8.30
C THR A 366 -10.28 -3.30 -9.26
N TRP A 367 -9.12 -3.92 -9.06
CA TRP A 367 -7.95 -3.78 -9.91
C TRP A 367 -7.45 -5.15 -10.33
N VAL A 368 -7.06 -5.28 -11.58
CA VAL A 368 -6.25 -6.41 -12.04
C VAL A 368 -4.85 -5.89 -12.30
N ILE A 369 -3.86 -6.46 -11.61
CA ILE A 369 -2.44 -6.15 -11.78
C ILE A 369 -1.68 -7.39 -12.21
N LYS A 370 -0.61 -7.22 -12.98
CA LYS A 370 0.25 -8.31 -13.42
C LYS A 370 1.67 -8.19 -12.90
N THR A 371 2.36 -9.31 -12.81
CA THR A 371 3.80 -9.33 -12.53
C THR A 371 4.58 -8.83 -13.73
N VAL A 372 5.59 -8.02 -13.44
CA VAL A 372 6.59 -7.52 -14.39
C VAL A 372 7.98 -7.77 -13.81
N LYS A 373 8.99 -7.91 -14.67
CA LYS A 373 10.38 -8.02 -14.21
C LYS A 373 10.91 -6.65 -13.75
N ALA A 374 11.21 -6.52 -12.46
CA ALA A 374 11.83 -5.33 -11.89
C ALA A 374 13.33 -5.26 -12.20
N SER A 375 13.93 -4.07 -12.02
CA SER A 375 15.36 -3.81 -12.28
C SER A 375 16.31 -4.65 -11.41
N ASN A 376 15.86 -5.09 -10.24
CA ASN A 376 16.60 -5.99 -9.35
C ASN A 376 16.45 -7.48 -9.74
N GLY A 377 15.81 -7.78 -10.87
CA GLY A 377 15.59 -9.15 -11.38
C GLY A 377 14.36 -9.86 -10.83
N LYS A 378 13.71 -9.33 -9.78
CA LYS A 378 12.51 -9.93 -9.19
C LYS A 378 11.28 -9.73 -10.06
N PHE A 379 10.32 -10.65 -9.97
CA PHE A 379 9.04 -10.54 -10.64
C PHE A 379 8.00 -10.01 -9.66
N VAL A 380 7.52 -8.79 -9.89
CA VAL A 380 6.67 -8.08 -8.92
C VAL A 380 5.42 -7.52 -9.57
N ALA A 381 4.32 -7.51 -8.82
CA ALA A 381 3.10 -6.76 -9.14
C ALA A 381 2.84 -5.72 -8.05
N MET A 382 2.53 -4.49 -8.45
CA MET A 382 2.26 -3.37 -7.56
C MET A 382 1.01 -2.62 -8.01
N LEU A 383 0.37 -1.87 -7.11
CA LEU A 383 -0.73 -0.96 -7.48
C LEU A 383 -0.20 0.30 -8.19
N ASN A 384 0.29 0.14 -9.42
CA ASN A 384 0.80 1.24 -10.24
C ASN A 384 0.45 1.03 -11.73
N LYS A 385 0.69 2.07 -12.55
CA LYS A 385 0.35 2.05 -13.98
C LYS A 385 1.10 0.96 -14.77
N THR A 386 2.34 0.65 -14.41
CA THR A 386 3.16 -0.36 -15.10
C THR A 386 2.60 -1.77 -14.94
N CYS A 387 2.07 -2.08 -13.76
CA CYS A 387 1.51 -3.39 -13.45
C CYS A 387 0.00 -3.47 -13.75
N LYS A 388 -0.71 -2.34 -13.90
CA LYS A 388 -2.16 -2.33 -14.12
C LYS A 388 -2.52 -2.99 -15.46
N VAL A 389 -3.43 -3.96 -15.41
CA VAL A 389 -4.03 -4.60 -16.58
C VAL A 389 -5.41 -4.00 -16.86
N SER A 390 -6.27 -3.93 -15.84
CA SER A 390 -7.65 -3.44 -15.96
C SER A 390 -8.21 -3.01 -14.59
N GLY A 391 -9.45 -2.52 -14.58
CA GLY A 391 -10.16 -2.10 -13.36
C GLY A 391 -10.14 -0.60 -13.09
N ASP A 392 -10.65 -0.21 -11.91
CA ASP A 392 -10.87 1.17 -11.49
C ASP A 392 -9.58 1.99 -11.41
N ASP A 393 -9.69 3.31 -11.37
CA ASP A 393 -8.54 4.15 -11.04
C ASP A 393 -8.06 3.88 -9.61
N PHE A 394 -6.75 4.04 -9.39
CA PHE A 394 -6.17 3.95 -8.06
C PHE A 394 -6.58 5.17 -7.24
N TYR A 395 -6.72 5.01 -5.93
CA TYR A 395 -6.65 6.17 -5.05
C TYR A 395 -5.25 6.74 -5.12
N THR A 396 -5.11 8.05 -5.25
CA THR A 396 -3.81 8.70 -5.37
C THR A 396 -3.70 9.89 -4.43
N ASN A 397 -2.50 10.10 -3.89
CA ASN A 397 -2.20 11.37 -3.23
C ASN A 397 -2.04 12.52 -4.25
N ALA A 398 -1.77 13.73 -3.76
CA ALA A 398 -1.59 14.92 -4.59
C ALA A 398 -0.44 14.81 -5.62
N ALA A 399 0.53 13.91 -5.40
CA ALA A 399 1.63 13.64 -6.33
C ALA A 399 1.28 12.56 -7.39
N GLY A 400 0.08 11.98 -7.34
CA GLY A 400 -0.36 10.91 -8.24
C GLY A 400 0.14 9.52 -7.85
N THR A 401 0.80 9.36 -6.69
CA THR A 401 1.23 8.06 -6.17
C THR A 401 0.03 7.32 -5.59
N ALA A 402 -0.10 6.05 -5.93
CA ALA A 402 -1.18 5.21 -5.41
C ALA A 402 -1.10 5.08 -3.87
N ILE A 403 -2.24 5.23 -3.20
CA ILE A 403 -2.41 5.08 -1.75
C ILE A 403 -3.58 4.15 -1.47
N LEU A 404 -3.69 3.67 -0.23
CA LEU A 404 -4.81 2.83 0.20
C LEU A 404 -5.56 3.50 1.36
N PRO A 405 -6.86 3.81 1.21
CA PRO A 405 -7.69 4.27 2.32
C PRO A 405 -7.86 3.20 3.38
N LEU A 406 -8.34 3.60 4.56
CA LEU A 406 -8.82 2.66 5.57
C LEU A 406 -9.95 1.80 4.99
N GLY A 407 -9.92 0.51 5.27
CA GLY A 407 -10.89 -0.43 4.74
C GLY A 407 -10.33 -1.85 4.68
N THR A 408 -10.91 -2.66 3.79
CA THR A 408 -10.53 -4.07 3.62
C THR A 408 -10.03 -4.30 2.20
N LEU A 409 -9.01 -5.13 2.06
CA LEU A 409 -8.53 -5.63 0.80
C LEU A 409 -8.71 -7.14 0.70
N SER A 410 -9.05 -7.60 -0.50
CA SER A 410 -8.85 -8.99 -0.88
C SER A 410 -7.92 -9.11 -2.07
N ILE A 411 -6.97 -10.03 -1.99
CA ILE A 411 -5.96 -10.29 -3.01
C ILE A 411 -6.10 -11.76 -3.42
N GLU A 412 -6.22 -12.01 -4.71
CA GLU A 412 -6.35 -13.34 -5.27
C GLU A 412 -5.56 -13.41 -6.57
N GLU A 413 -4.71 -14.42 -6.72
CA GLU A 413 -4.14 -14.74 -8.02
C GLU A 413 -5.24 -15.33 -8.88
N THR A 414 -5.53 -14.71 -10.02
CA THR A 414 -6.60 -15.11 -10.93
C THR A 414 -6.08 -15.71 -12.23
N LYS A 415 -4.77 -15.60 -12.48
CA LYS A 415 -4.08 -16.24 -13.60
C LYS A 415 -2.62 -16.48 -13.24
N ALA A 416 -2.23 -17.74 -13.19
CA ALA A 416 -0.83 -18.13 -13.02
C ALA A 416 0.00 -17.70 -14.24
N PRO A 417 1.30 -17.41 -14.05
CA PRO A 417 2.20 -17.10 -15.15
C PRO A 417 2.47 -18.35 -16.00
N GLU A 418 3.10 -18.13 -17.16
CA GLU A 418 3.35 -19.21 -18.11
C GLU A 418 4.20 -20.34 -17.50
N GLY A 419 3.75 -21.59 -17.68
CA GLY A 419 4.40 -22.78 -17.13
C GLY A 419 4.00 -23.13 -15.70
N TYR A 420 3.23 -22.28 -15.00
CA TYR A 420 2.80 -22.53 -13.62
C TYR A 420 1.33 -22.90 -13.51
N LYS A 421 0.97 -23.51 -12.37
CA LYS A 421 -0.41 -23.87 -12.01
C LYS A 421 -1.02 -22.79 -11.12
N LEU A 422 -2.24 -22.39 -11.46
CA LEU A 422 -3.07 -21.53 -10.62
C LEU A 422 -3.42 -22.25 -9.30
N ASP A 423 -3.77 -23.53 -9.41
CA ASP A 423 -4.03 -24.39 -8.24
C ASP A 423 -2.71 -24.68 -7.52
N GLY A 424 -2.48 -23.95 -6.43
CA GLY A 424 -1.25 -24.02 -5.63
C GLY A 424 -0.68 -22.67 -5.24
N ALA A 425 -1.19 -21.58 -5.82
CA ALA A 425 -0.83 -20.21 -5.47
C ALA A 425 -0.97 -19.98 -3.96
N THR A 426 0.15 -19.71 -3.31
CA THR A 426 0.23 -19.51 -1.86
C THR A 426 0.79 -18.13 -1.57
N LEU A 427 0.00 -17.29 -0.92
CA LEU A 427 0.39 -15.96 -0.47
C LEU A 427 0.98 -16.04 0.93
N GLN A 428 2.12 -15.39 1.12
CA GLN A 428 2.81 -15.26 2.40
C GLN A 428 3.19 -13.79 2.61
N VAL A 429 2.83 -13.24 3.76
CA VAL A 429 3.20 -11.86 4.10
C VAL A 429 4.64 -11.81 4.62
N SER A 430 5.39 -10.77 4.25
CA SER A 430 6.77 -10.57 4.70
C SER A 430 6.86 -10.59 6.23
N GLY A 431 7.78 -11.38 6.78
CA GLY A 431 7.94 -11.56 8.23
C GLY A 431 6.91 -12.49 8.90
N SER A 432 5.94 -13.04 8.16
CA SER A 432 4.96 -14.00 8.67
C SER A 432 5.31 -15.44 8.25
N SER A 433 5.13 -16.41 9.15
CA SER A 433 5.19 -17.84 8.80
C SER A 433 3.86 -18.38 8.23
N THR A 434 2.78 -17.60 8.34
CA THR A 434 1.45 -18.00 7.87
C THR A 434 1.37 -17.90 6.35
N LYS A 435 0.86 -18.97 5.76
CA LYS A 435 0.62 -19.12 4.33
C LYS A 435 -0.88 -19.23 4.08
N VAL A 436 -1.40 -18.48 3.11
CA VAL A 436 -2.80 -18.51 2.71
C VAL A 436 -2.87 -18.95 1.26
N THR A 437 -3.65 -20.00 0.98
CA THR A 437 -3.90 -20.48 -0.38
C THR A 437 -5.19 -19.88 -0.90
N GLY A 438 -5.17 -19.37 -2.14
CA GLY A 438 -6.31 -18.72 -2.78
C GLY A 438 -6.47 -17.25 -2.35
N LYS A 439 -7.67 -16.88 -1.90
CA LYS A 439 -8.02 -15.49 -1.59
C LYS A 439 -7.54 -15.06 -0.20
N TYR A 440 -6.64 -14.07 -0.17
CA TYR A 440 -6.18 -13.43 1.05
C TYR A 440 -7.03 -12.20 1.36
N VAL A 441 -7.47 -12.04 2.62
CA VAL A 441 -8.26 -10.88 3.09
C VAL A 441 -7.55 -10.22 4.26
N THR A 442 -7.37 -8.90 4.20
CA THR A 442 -6.73 -8.11 5.26
C THR A 442 -7.29 -6.69 5.32
N GLN A 443 -7.05 -5.98 6.41
CA GLN A 443 -7.59 -4.64 6.66
C GLN A 443 -6.47 -3.59 6.73
N ILE A 444 -6.73 -2.38 6.23
CA ILE A 444 -5.90 -1.19 6.45
C ILE A 444 -6.47 -0.48 7.67
N THR A 445 -5.76 -0.51 8.80
CA THR A 445 -6.23 0.10 10.05
C THR A 445 -5.36 1.27 10.46
N GLN A 446 -5.94 2.19 11.26
CA GLN A 446 -5.23 3.34 11.80
C GLN A 446 -4.55 2.98 13.12
N ASN A 447 -3.29 3.40 13.28
CA ASN A 447 -2.55 3.40 14.54
C ASN A 447 -1.90 4.78 14.76
N GLY A 448 -2.50 5.58 15.64
CA GLY A 448 -2.12 6.98 15.81
C GLY A 448 -2.39 7.79 14.54
N ASN A 449 -1.41 8.53 14.04
CA ASN A 449 -1.54 9.35 12.83
C ASN A 449 -1.21 8.60 11.53
N LEU A 450 -0.96 7.29 11.59
CA LEU A 450 -0.60 6.46 10.44
C LEU A 450 -1.66 5.40 10.21
N ALA A 451 -1.93 5.08 8.94
CA ALA A 451 -2.67 3.89 8.58
C ALA A 451 -1.71 2.86 7.95
N ARG A 452 -1.96 1.58 8.20
CA ARG A 452 -1.15 0.47 7.69
C ARG A 452 -1.99 -0.74 7.37
N LEU A 453 -1.61 -1.46 6.32
CA LEU A 453 -2.12 -2.79 6.04
C LEU A 453 -1.71 -3.78 7.14
N ASN A 454 -2.68 -4.48 7.72
CA ASN A 454 -2.44 -5.49 8.73
C ASN A 454 -1.62 -6.64 8.13
N GLY A 455 -0.53 -6.99 8.81
CA GLY A 455 0.44 -8.00 8.36
C GLY A 455 1.60 -7.43 7.54
N GLY A 456 1.51 -6.18 7.06
CA GLY A 456 2.52 -5.58 6.16
C GLY A 456 2.04 -5.49 4.71
N ASN A 457 2.79 -4.77 3.88
CA ASN A 457 2.45 -4.45 2.49
C ASN A 457 3.27 -5.23 1.45
N GLU A 458 4.18 -6.10 1.90
CA GLU A 458 5.01 -6.95 1.05
C GLU A 458 4.58 -8.41 1.17
N PHE A 459 4.35 -9.05 0.03
CA PHE A 459 3.88 -10.42 -0.06
C PHE A 459 4.74 -11.21 -1.03
N SER A 460 4.92 -12.50 -0.75
CA SER A 460 5.42 -13.48 -1.70
C SER A 460 4.29 -14.39 -2.15
N VAL A 461 4.20 -14.68 -3.44
CA VAL A 461 3.17 -15.53 -4.04
C VAL A 461 3.81 -16.69 -4.77
N ALA A 462 3.72 -17.88 -4.20
CA ALA A 462 4.39 -19.09 -4.67
C ALA A 462 3.47 -19.97 -5.52
N ASP A 463 3.92 -20.34 -6.73
CA ASP A 463 3.22 -21.33 -7.57
C ASP A 463 4.03 -22.61 -7.74
N LYS A 464 3.32 -23.67 -8.10
CA LYS A 464 3.92 -24.93 -8.52
C LYS A 464 4.06 -24.95 -10.04
N ILE A 465 5.26 -25.20 -10.52
CA ILE A 465 5.50 -25.42 -11.95
C ILE A 465 4.72 -26.65 -12.45
N LYS A 466 4.30 -26.61 -13.72
CA LYS A 466 3.78 -27.77 -14.46
C LYS A 466 4.95 -28.70 -14.82
N ARG A 467 4.82 -29.99 -14.53
CA ARG A 467 5.82 -30.99 -14.94
C ARG A 467 5.18 -32.12 -15.73
N GLY A 468 5.90 -32.68 -16.68
CA GLY A 468 5.44 -33.78 -17.51
C GLY A 468 6.54 -34.79 -17.77
N ASP A 469 6.22 -35.77 -18.59
CA ASP A 469 7.08 -36.89 -18.92
C ASP A 469 7.14 -37.08 -20.44
N PHE A 470 8.02 -37.96 -20.91
CA PHE A 470 8.03 -38.40 -22.29
C PHE A 470 8.31 -39.89 -22.42
N LYS A 471 7.99 -40.43 -23.59
CA LYS A 471 8.32 -41.81 -23.97
C LYS A 471 8.62 -41.91 -25.45
N LEU A 472 9.37 -42.94 -25.82
CA LEU A 472 9.74 -43.25 -27.19
C LEU A 472 9.90 -44.75 -27.40
N THR A 473 9.83 -45.18 -28.66
CA THR A 473 10.24 -46.52 -29.10
C THR A 473 11.33 -46.39 -30.15
N LYS A 474 12.37 -47.21 -30.09
CA LYS A 474 13.50 -47.20 -31.01
C LYS A 474 13.55 -48.48 -31.84
N ILE A 475 13.62 -48.31 -33.15
CA ILE A 475 13.75 -49.42 -34.10
C ILE A 475 14.87 -49.19 -35.12
N ASP A 476 15.38 -50.29 -35.66
CA ASP A 476 16.20 -50.31 -36.87
C ASP A 476 15.25 -50.46 -38.06
N THR A 477 15.26 -49.51 -38.99
CA THR A 477 14.34 -49.48 -40.12
C THR A 477 14.55 -50.65 -41.06
N ASP A 478 15.79 -51.10 -41.22
CA ASP A 478 16.14 -52.06 -42.27
C ASP A 478 15.61 -53.47 -41.96
N ASN A 479 15.52 -53.81 -40.67
CA ASN A 479 15.08 -55.13 -40.20
C ASN A 479 13.86 -55.07 -39.26
N GLN A 480 13.36 -53.87 -38.95
CA GLN A 480 12.22 -53.62 -38.05
C GLN A 480 12.42 -54.08 -36.59
N ASN A 481 13.65 -54.43 -36.20
CA ASN A 481 13.96 -54.89 -34.85
C ASN A 481 13.98 -53.73 -33.84
N ARG A 482 13.67 -54.04 -32.58
CA ARG A 482 13.88 -53.12 -31.46
C ARG A 482 15.37 -52.91 -31.22
N MET A 483 15.75 -51.67 -30.93
CA MET A 483 17.15 -51.33 -30.65
C MET A 483 17.33 -50.99 -29.16
N SER A 484 17.95 -51.92 -28.44
CA SER A 484 18.25 -51.78 -27.01
C SER A 484 19.56 -51.05 -26.74
N ASP A 485 19.68 -50.47 -25.54
CA ASP A 485 20.89 -49.78 -25.07
C ASP A 485 21.30 -48.61 -25.97
N ILE A 486 20.33 -47.98 -26.64
CA ILE A 486 20.57 -46.81 -27.50
C ILE A 486 20.54 -45.56 -26.63
N PRO A 487 21.68 -44.86 -26.49
CA PRO A 487 21.76 -43.66 -25.66
C PRO A 487 21.16 -42.45 -26.37
N PHE A 488 20.36 -41.67 -25.64
CA PHE A 488 19.91 -40.35 -26.05
C PHE A 488 20.31 -39.30 -25.04
N ARG A 489 20.80 -38.15 -25.51
CA ARG A 489 20.93 -36.93 -24.71
C ARG A 489 19.63 -36.14 -24.81
N VAL A 490 19.02 -35.88 -23.66
CA VAL A 490 17.87 -34.98 -23.51
C VAL A 490 18.39 -33.67 -22.95
N THR A 491 18.10 -32.54 -23.59
CA THR A 491 18.56 -31.21 -23.12
C THR A 491 17.40 -30.25 -23.00
N CYS A 492 17.23 -29.61 -21.84
CA CYS A 492 16.31 -28.51 -21.64
C CYS A 492 16.84 -27.26 -22.35
N LYS A 493 16.11 -26.72 -23.32
CA LYS A 493 16.52 -25.52 -24.07
C LYS A 493 16.51 -24.26 -23.20
N GLY A 494 15.65 -24.22 -22.18
CA GLY A 494 15.52 -23.06 -21.29
C GLY A 494 16.68 -22.93 -20.29
N THR A 495 17.18 -24.06 -19.77
CA THR A 495 18.21 -24.07 -18.72
C THR A 495 19.58 -24.57 -19.20
N GLY A 496 19.63 -25.29 -20.33
CA GLY A 496 20.83 -26.00 -20.79
C GLY A 496 21.13 -27.28 -20.02
N GLU A 497 20.35 -27.62 -18.99
CA GLU A 497 20.48 -28.89 -18.25
C GLU A 497 20.30 -30.06 -19.23
N SER A 498 21.16 -31.08 -19.14
CA SER A 498 21.10 -32.24 -20.00
C SER A 498 21.41 -33.52 -19.25
N HIS A 499 20.73 -34.60 -19.65
CA HIS A 499 20.88 -35.93 -19.08
C HIS A 499 20.91 -36.97 -20.19
N ILE A 500 21.60 -38.09 -19.96
CA ILE A 500 21.60 -39.23 -20.87
C ILE A 500 20.55 -40.22 -20.38
N ILE A 501 19.78 -40.77 -21.32
CA ILE A 501 18.87 -41.90 -21.11
C ILE A 501 19.26 -43.04 -22.06
N LYS A 502 18.76 -44.25 -21.81
CA LYS A 502 18.94 -45.40 -22.69
C LYS A 502 17.65 -46.16 -22.89
N THR A 503 17.47 -46.73 -24.08
CA THR A 503 16.37 -47.67 -24.34
C THR A 503 16.59 -49.01 -23.66
N ASP A 504 15.50 -49.63 -23.22
CA ASP A 504 15.49 -50.97 -22.65
C ASP A 504 15.67 -52.07 -23.73
N GLU A 505 15.57 -53.34 -23.32
CA GLU A 505 15.66 -54.50 -24.23
C GLU A 505 14.60 -54.51 -25.35
N ASN A 506 13.48 -53.81 -25.16
CA ASN A 506 12.41 -53.67 -26.13
C ASN A 506 12.54 -52.38 -26.96
N GLY A 507 13.69 -51.71 -26.90
CA GLY A 507 13.93 -50.42 -27.56
C GLY A 507 13.05 -49.30 -27.01
N TYR A 508 12.43 -49.48 -25.84
CA TYR A 508 11.50 -48.53 -25.26
C TYR A 508 12.19 -47.69 -24.17
N PHE A 509 11.75 -46.44 -24.04
CA PHE A 509 12.08 -45.62 -22.88
C PHE A 509 10.84 -44.84 -22.46
N SER A 510 10.67 -44.70 -21.14
CA SER A 510 9.71 -43.78 -20.55
C SER A 510 10.33 -43.09 -19.34
N SER A 511 10.12 -41.79 -19.23
CA SER A 511 10.51 -41.02 -18.05
C SER A 511 9.49 -41.09 -16.92
N GLU A 512 8.36 -41.78 -17.08
CA GLU A 512 7.34 -41.86 -16.03
C GLU A 512 7.88 -42.56 -14.77
N SER A 513 7.55 -42.04 -13.59
CA SER A 513 7.96 -42.65 -12.31
C SER A 513 7.37 -44.04 -12.06
N SER A 514 6.27 -44.37 -12.75
CA SER A 514 5.65 -45.70 -12.77
C SER A 514 6.50 -46.73 -13.54
N TRP A 515 7.34 -46.27 -14.47
CA TRP A 515 8.26 -47.09 -15.26
C TRP A 515 9.61 -47.22 -14.54
N ASN A 516 10.27 -46.10 -14.32
CA ASN A 516 11.46 -46.00 -13.47
C ASN A 516 11.24 -44.83 -12.52
N ALA A 517 11.19 -45.09 -11.20
CA ALA A 517 11.09 -44.00 -10.23
C ALA A 517 12.21 -42.98 -10.46
N HIS A 518 11.88 -41.69 -10.47
CA HIS A 518 12.85 -40.61 -10.69
C HIS A 518 13.97 -40.66 -9.66
N SER A 519 13.66 -41.10 -8.44
CA SER A 519 14.59 -41.29 -7.33
C SER A 519 15.53 -42.50 -7.46
N LYS A 520 15.27 -43.42 -8.40
CA LYS A 520 16.09 -44.64 -8.57
C LYS A 520 17.33 -44.32 -9.41
N ASN A 521 18.49 -44.23 -8.78
CA ASN A 521 19.77 -43.92 -9.45
C ASN A 521 19.62 -42.72 -10.40
N THR A 522 19.04 -41.64 -9.89
CA THR A 522 18.63 -40.45 -10.64
C THR A 522 19.73 -39.97 -11.59
N ASN A 523 19.39 -39.86 -12.88
CA ASN A 523 20.28 -39.43 -13.96
C ASN A 523 21.53 -40.32 -14.15
N GLY A 524 21.47 -41.60 -13.76
CA GLY A 524 22.57 -42.57 -13.92
C GLY A 524 22.85 -42.97 -15.37
N GLY A 525 21.89 -42.76 -16.27
CA GLY A 525 22.06 -42.96 -17.71
C GLY A 525 21.86 -44.39 -18.21
N GLY A 526 21.53 -45.33 -17.34
CA GLY A 526 21.11 -46.69 -17.69
C GLY A 526 19.65 -46.78 -18.11
N ALA A 527 19.27 -47.89 -18.74
CA ALA A 527 17.89 -48.12 -19.24
C ALA A 527 16.83 -48.21 -18.13
N TYR A 528 17.25 -48.49 -16.90
CA TYR A 528 16.38 -48.65 -15.73
C TYR A 528 16.62 -47.58 -14.65
N ASP A 529 17.37 -46.54 -14.99
CA ASP A 529 17.63 -45.40 -14.11
C ASP A 529 16.52 -44.37 -14.25
N GLY A 530 16.23 -43.67 -13.15
CA GLY A 530 15.28 -42.57 -13.11
C GLY A 530 15.84 -41.33 -13.80
N LEU A 531 14.94 -40.50 -14.31
CA LEU A 531 15.27 -39.21 -14.91
C LEU A 531 14.69 -38.08 -14.05
N TRP A 532 15.48 -37.06 -13.77
CA TRP A 532 14.99 -35.86 -13.12
C TRP A 532 15.71 -34.63 -13.64
N PHE A 533 14.96 -33.74 -14.29
CA PHE A 533 15.43 -32.40 -14.58
C PHE A 533 15.21 -31.53 -13.36
N SER A 534 16.27 -31.02 -12.79
CA SER A 534 16.19 -30.10 -11.67
C SER A 534 15.86 -28.67 -12.16
N SER A 535 16.23 -27.68 -11.37
CA SER A 535 16.31 -26.28 -11.80
C SER A 535 17.73 -25.97 -12.27
N ALA A 536 17.95 -24.85 -12.97
CA ALA A 536 19.30 -24.50 -13.46
C ALA A 536 20.39 -24.44 -12.36
N ASP A 537 20.00 -24.33 -11.09
CA ASP A 537 20.86 -24.33 -9.90
C ASP A 537 20.84 -25.65 -9.10
N GLY A 538 20.12 -26.68 -9.55
CA GLY A 538 20.02 -27.99 -8.88
C GLY A 538 19.17 -28.02 -7.61
N SER A 539 18.47 -26.93 -7.26
CA SER A 539 17.76 -26.82 -5.98
C SER A 539 16.42 -27.58 -5.92
N ALA A 540 15.79 -27.85 -7.06
CA ALA A 540 14.55 -28.62 -7.13
C ALA A 540 14.75 -30.11 -6.78
N LYS A 541 14.26 -30.51 -5.60
CA LYS A 541 14.34 -31.89 -5.10
C LYS A 541 13.55 -32.87 -5.98
N VAL A 542 14.08 -34.08 -6.12
CA VAL A 542 13.42 -35.20 -6.81
C VAL A 542 12.08 -35.52 -6.16
N ASP A 543 11.04 -35.71 -6.97
CA ASP A 543 9.68 -36.01 -6.52
C ASP A 543 8.99 -36.97 -7.50
N ASP A 544 8.81 -38.23 -7.08
CA ASP A 544 8.20 -39.30 -7.88
C ASP A 544 6.68 -39.08 -8.15
N SER A 545 6.04 -38.11 -7.49
CA SER A 545 4.59 -37.84 -7.62
C SER A 545 4.22 -36.88 -8.76
N VAL A 546 5.22 -36.34 -9.45
CA VAL A 546 5.11 -35.40 -10.56
C VAL A 546 5.96 -35.87 -11.74
N GLY A 547 5.83 -35.24 -12.91
CA GLY A 547 6.66 -35.58 -14.06
C GLY A 547 8.12 -35.19 -13.88
N ALA A 548 9.02 -35.94 -14.53
CA ALA A 548 10.46 -35.73 -14.46
C ALA A 548 10.90 -34.34 -14.97
N MET A 549 10.16 -33.79 -15.93
CA MET A 549 10.58 -32.66 -16.75
C MET A 549 9.73 -31.41 -16.45
N PRO A 550 10.34 -30.26 -16.11
CA PRO A 550 9.59 -29.02 -15.97
C PRO A 550 9.00 -28.55 -17.31
N TYR A 551 8.01 -27.66 -17.26
CA TYR A 551 7.49 -26.96 -18.43
C TYR A 551 8.64 -26.38 -19.27
N GLY A 552 8.64 -26.63 -20.58
CA GLY A 552 9.68 -26.11 -21.46
C GLY A 552 9.86 -26.91 -22.74
N ASP A 553 10.85 -26.49 -23.52
CA ASP A 553 11.26 -27.14 -24.77
C ASP A 553 12.55 -27.91 -24.57
N TYR A 554 12.64 -29.05 -25.25
CA TYR A 554 13.70 -30.02 -25.10
C TYR A 554 14.24 -30.48 -26.44
N THR A 555 15.54 -30.70 -26.53
CA THR A 555 16.15 -31.46 -27.62
C THR A 555 16.35 -32.90 -27.20
N LEU A 556 16.25 -33.81 -28.17
CA LEU A 556 16.53 -35.22 -28.03
C LEU A 556 17.52 -35.63 -29.13
N GLU A 557 18.72 -36.03 -28.73
CA GLU A 557 19.81 -36.36 -29.64
C GLU A 557 20.28 -37.79 -29.39
N GLU A 558 20.20 -38.65 -30.40
CA GLU A 558 20.78 -39.99 -30.33
C GLU A 558 22.31 -39.89 -30.33
N LEU A 559 22.97 -40.65 -29.46
CA LEU A 559 24.42 -40.68 -29.37
C LEU A 559 24.96 -41.96 -30.01
N SER A 560 26.15 -41.85 -30.61
CA SER A 560 26.82 -43.00 -31.19
C SER A 560 27.18 -44.04 -30.12
N CYS A 561 26.91 -45.30 -30.41
CA CYS A 561 27.27 -46.48 -29.64
C CYS A 561 27.48 -47.69 -30.56
N ASP A 562 27.91 -48.82 -29.99
CA ASP A 562 28.12 -50.05 -30.78
C ASP A 562 26.83 -50.53 -31.46
N ASN A 563 25.67 -50.36 -30.82
CA ASN A 563 24.38 -50.85 -31.31
C ASN A 563 23.75 -49.99 -32.43
N ASN A 564 24.26 -48.78 -32.67
CA ASN A 564 23.85 -47.93 -33.81
C ASN A 564 25.01 -47.59 -34.74
N LYS A 565 26.09 -48.36 -34.70
CA LYS A 565 27.23 -48.18 -35.60
C LYS A 565 26.80 -48.26 -37.06
N GLY A 566 27.20 -47.27 -37.86
CA GLY A 566 26.84 -47.17 -39.27
C GLY A 566 25.38 -46.78 -39.53
N LYS A 567 24.67 -46.26 -38.52
CA LYS A 567 23.31 -45.73 -38.66
C LYS A 567 23.31 -44.20 -38.63
N ILE A 568 22.33 -43.60 -39.30
CA ILE A 568 22.04 -42.17 -39.23
C ILE A 568 21.42 -41.88 -37.85
N LEU A 569 22.08 -41.04 -37.06
CA LEU A 569 21.65 -40.71 -35.70
C LEU A 569 20.50 -39.70 -35.70
N TYR A 570 19.48 -39.94 -34.87
CA TYR A 570 18.34 -39.05 -34.73
C TYR A 570 18.66 -37.76 -33.97
N LYS A 571 18.06 -36.65 -34.41
CA LYS A 571 18.00 -35.38 -33.67
C LYS A 571 16.63 -34.72 -33.85
N GLY A 572 15.97 -34.40 -32.74
CA GLY A 572 14.67 -33.75 -32.76
C GLY A 572 14.38 -32.91 -31.52
N GLU A 573 13.16 -32.38 -31.45
CA GLU A 573 12.69 -31.55 -30.34
C GLU A 573 11.30 -31.98 -29.87
N PHE A 574 11.01 -31.75 -28.59
CA PHE A 574 9.68 -31.93 -28.01
C PHE A 574 9.42 -30.93 -26.89
N SER A 575 8.18 -30.84 -26.45
CA SER A 575 7.71 -29.78 -25.55
C SER A 575 6.85 -30.33 -24.42
N ILE A 576 7.17 -29.96 -23.18
CA ILE A 576 6.33 -30.19 -22.01
C ILE A 576 5.48 -28.94 -21.78
N ARG A 577 4.15 -29.07 -21.87
CA ARG A 577 3.20 -27.96 -21.74
C ARG A 577 2.09 -28.16 -20.71
N ARG A 578 1.74 -29.41 -20.41
CA ARG A 578 0.65 -29.78 -19.49
C ARG A 578 1.22 -30.52 -18.28
N ASP A 579 0.62 -30.27 -17.12
CA ASP A 579 1.01 -30.95 -15.87
C ASP A 579 0.58 -32.42 -15.91
N LYS A 580 1.47 -33.31 -15.47
CA LYS A 580 1.28 -34.76 -15.37
C LYS A 580 0.84 -35.43 -16.68
N VAL A 581 1.30 -34.89 -17.80
CA VAL A 581 1.07 -35.48 -19.13
C VAL A 581 2.38 -36.02 -19.68
N THR A 582 2.33 -37.25 -20.16
CA THR A 582 3.41 -37.89 -20.90
C THR A 582 3.29 -37.55 -22.39
N VAL A 583 4.36 -37.01 -22.96
CA VAL A 583 4.50 -36.78 -24.40
C VAL A 583 4.98 -38.07 -25.05
N ASP A 584 4.19 -38.58 -26.00
CA ASP A 584 4.59 -39.71 -26.82
C ASP A 584 5.35 -39.19 -28.04
N ILE A 585 6.66 -39.44 -28.09
CA ILE A 585 7.50 -39.09 -29.25
C ILE A 585 7.25 -40.08 -30.41
N GLY A 586 6.62 -41.21 -30.12
CA GLY A 586 6.37 -42.27 -31.09
C GLY A 586 7.62 -43.10 -31.36
N THR A 587 7.70 -43.63 -32.58
CA THR A 587 8.78 -44.50 -33.02
C THR A 587 9.89 -43.69 -33.69
N ILE A 588 11.11 -43.81 -33.16
CA ILE A 588 12.34 -43.25 -33.73
C ILE A 588 13.06 -44.36 -34.52
N GLU A 589 13.24 -44.09 -35.80
CA GLU A 589 13.76 -45.01 -36.81
C GLU A 589 15.24 -44.73 -37.09
N ASN A 590 16.09 -45.78 -37.08
CA ASN A 590 17.47 -45.68 -37.57
C ASN A 590 17.60 -46.31 -38.94
N HIS A 591 18.01 -45.48 -39.90
CA HIS A 591 18.38 -45.92 -41.23
C HIS A 591 19.88 -46.17 -41.28
N SER A 592 20.32 -47.17 -42.04
CA SER A 592 21.75 -47.33 -42.33
C SER A 592 22.31 -46.13 -43.09
N GLU A 593 23.57 -45.79 -42.83
CA GLU A 593 24.30 -44.87 -43.70
C GLU A 593 24.41 -45.49 -45.10
N PRO A 594 24.22 -44.71 -46.17
CA PRO A 594 24.35 -45.22 -47.52
C PRO A 594 25.83 -45.56 -47.80
N THR A 595 26.07 -46.64 -48.53
CA THR A 595 27.43 -47.07 -48.92
C THR A 595 27.70 -46.55 -50.33
N PRO A 596 28.59 -45.56 -50.51
CA PRO A 596 28.81 -44.98 -51.82
C PRO A 596 29.35 -46.00 -52.83
N VAL A 597 28.99 -45.82 -54.09
CA VAL A 597 29.50 -46.63 -55.21
C VAL A 597 30.15 -45.70 -56.22
N ILE A 598 31.31 -46.10 -56.74
CA ILE A 598 32.07 -45.39 -57.77
C ILE A 598 32.01 -46.20 -59.06
N THR A 599 31.80 -45.51 -60.18
CA THR A 599 32.02 -46.05 -61.52
C THR A 599 32.73 -44.97 -62.33
N THR A 600 33.72 -45.33 -63.15
CA THR A 600 34.50 -44.32 -63.86
C THR A 600 34.86 -44.73 -65.28
N GLN A 601 35.24 -43.74 -66.10
CA GLN A 601 35.59 -43.89 -67.49
C GLN A 601 36.65 -42.86 -67.89
N ALA A 602 37.86 -43.33 -68.19
CA ALA A 602 38.99 -42.50 -68.57
C ALA A 602 39.12 -42.43 -70.10
N SER A 603 39.45 -41.24 -70.61
CA SER A 603 39.76 -41.04 -72.03
C SER A 603 40.65 -39.82 -72.26
N ASP A 604 41.24 -39.70 -73.43
CA ASP A 604 41.88 -38.46 -73.87
C ASP A 604 40.87 -37.31 -73.93
N ALA A 605 41.17 -36.19 -73.31
CA ALA A 605 40.25 -35.05 -73.27
C ALA A 605 39.88 -34.52 -74.67
N LYS A 606 40.78 -34.64 -75.65
CA LYS A 606 40.57 -34.11 -77.02
C LYS A 606 39.84 -35.10 -77.93
N THR A 607 40.24 -36.37 -77.90
CA THR A 607 39.79 -37.39 -78.85
C THR A 607 38.74 -38.34 -78.27
N GLN A 608 38.58 -38.36 -76.95
CA GLN A 608 37.69 -39.28 -76.22
C GLN A 608 38.05 -40.76 -76.43
N TYR A 609 39.30 -41.05 -76.85
CA TYR A 609 39.82 -42.40 -77.00
C TYR A 609 40.68 -42.80 -75.81
N GLN A 610 40.77 -44.11 -75.57
CA GLN A 610 41.64 -44.71 -74.57
C GLN A 610 43.06 -45.02 -75.08
N ILE A 611 43.44 -44.43 -76.21
CA ILE A 611 44.76 -44.57 -76.81
C ILE A 611 45.32 -43.18 -77.04
N ILE A 612 46.41 -42.85 -76.35
CA ILE A 612 46.97 -41.48 -76.33
C ILE A 612 48.42 -41.53 -76.76
N LYS A 613 48.75 -40.80 -77.83
CA LYS A 613 50.15 -40.65 -78.23
C LYS A 613 50.91 -39.85 -77.14
N PRO A 614 52.06 -40.34 -76.63
CA PRO A 614 52.86 -39.60 -75.65
C PRO A 614 53.14 -38.15 -76.07
N SER A 615 52.92 -37.20 -75.16
CA SER A 615 53.20 -35.77 -75.34
C SER A 615 53.55 -35.06 -74.04
N ALA A 616 54.16 -33.89 -74.14
CA ALA A 616 54.50 -33.03 -73.00
C ALA A 616 53.27 -32.36 -72.33
N ASP A 617 52.09 -32.44 -72.95
CA ASP A 617 50.87 -31.73 -72.59
C ASP A 617 49.64 -32.64 -72.57
N THR A 618 49.81 -33.89 -72.15
CA THR A 618 48.71 -34.88 -72.10
C THR A 618 47.65 -34.46 -71.09
N ASP A 619 46.38 -34.65 -71.47
CA ASP A 619 45.20 -34.38 -70.66
C ASP A 619 44.27 -35.60 -70.72
N ILE A 620 44.29 -36.42 -69.68
CA ILE A 620 43.28 -37.48 -69.51
C ILE A 620 42.11 -36.87 -68.76
N VAL A 621 40.90 -37.03 -69.31
CA VAL A 621 39.66 -36.77 -68.59
C VAL A 621 39.09 -38.09 -68.10
N ASP A 622 38.89 -38.20 -66.79
CA ASP A 622 38.22 -39.32 -66.15
C ASP A 622 36.84 -38.90 -65.66
N LYS A 623 35.81 -39.59 -66.15
CA LYS A 623 34.41 -39.28 -65.85
C LYS A 623 33.90 -40.17 -64.73
N VAL A 624 34.02 -39.67 -63.51
CA VAL A 624 33.63 -40.39 -62.29
C VAL A 624 32.15 -40.18 -61.99
N THR A 625 31.39 -41.27 -61.89
CA THR A 625 30.01 -41.30 -61.40
C THR A 625 29.97 -41.91 -59.99
N ILE A 626 29.39 -41.17 -59.05
CA ILE A 626 29.26 -41.56 -57.64
C ILE A 626 27.78 -41.62 -57.27
N THR A 627 27.31 -42.73 -56.68
CA THR A 627 25.95 -42.91 -56.16
C THR A 627 25.94 -43.23 -54.67
N ASP A 628 24.75 -43.24 -54.05
CA ASP A 628 24.54 -43.70 -52.67
C ASP A 628 25.39 -42.96 -51.63
N THR A 629 25.49 -41.64 -51.81
CA THR A 629 26.19 -40.74 -50.88
C THR A 629 25.21 -40.13 -49.88
N MET A 630 25.70 -39.74 -48.71
CA MET A 630 24.87 -39.09 -47.70
C MET A 630 24.67 -37.61 -48.04
N ALA A 631 23.41 -37.18 -48.17
CA ALA A 631 23.07 -35.78 -48.39
C ALA A 631 23.65 -34.87 -47.29
N GLY A 632 24.19 -33.73 -47.69
CA GLY A 632 24.85 -32.76 -46.82
C GLY A 632 26.27 -33.11 -46.39
N ARG A 633 26.77 -34.33 -46.69
CA ARG A 633 28.14 -34.73 -46.39
C ARG A 633 29.09 -34.25 -47.49
N GLU A 634 30.23 -33.68 -47.08
CA GLU A 634 31.33 -33.33 -47.98
C GLU A 634 32.21 -34.56 -48.23
N TYR A 635 32.46 -34.85 -49.51
CA TYR A 635 33.32 -35.92 -49.95
C TYR A 635 34.45 -35.37 -50.83
N THR A 636 35.60 -36.04 -50.78
CA THR A 636 36.74 -35.79 -51.68
C THR A 636 36.98 -37.04 -52.50
N ILE A 637 36.89 -36.93 -53.82
CA ILE A 637 37.31 -37.96 -54.76
C ILE A 637 38.75 -37.67 -55.18
N THR A 638 39.62 -38.67 -55.11
CA THR A 638 41.00 -38.59 -55.56
C THR A 638 41.28 -39.73 -56.53
N GLY A 639 41.65 -39.34 -57.75
CA GLY A 639 42.08 -40.24 -58.80
C GLY A 639 43.59 -40.28 -58.86
N THR A 640 44.16 -41.46 -59.09
CA THR A 640 45.60 -41.68 -59.24
C THR A 640 45.84 -42.51 -60.49
N LEU A 641 46.75 -42.08 -61.36
CA LEU A 641 47.20 -42.90 -62.48
C LEU A 641 48.16 -43.97 -61.96
N MET A 642 47.86 -45.22 -62.27
CA MET A 642 48.63 -46.38 -61.90
C MET A 642 49.18 -47.05 -63.16
N ASP A 643 50.45 -47.44 -63.15
CA ASP A 643 51.03 -48.30 -64.20
C ASP A 643 50.38 -49.69 -64.10
N LYS A 644 49.82 -50.18 -65.21
CA LYS A 644 49.04 -51.44 -65.22
C LYS A 644 49.90 -52.65 -64.85
N ASP A 645 51.15 -52.68 -65.30
CA ASP A 645 52.00 -53.86 -65.15
C ASP A 645 52.64 -53.93 -63.76
N THR A 646 52.98 -52.77 -63.17
CA THR A 646 53.64 -52.71 -61.87
C THR A 646 52.68 -52.50 -60.70
N GLY A 647 51.49 -51.93 -60.95
CA GLY A 647 50.57 -51.49 -59.90
C GLY A 647 51.10 -50.31 -59.08
N GLU A 648 52.15 -49.63 -59.54
CA GLU A 648 52.71 -48.45 -58.88
C GLU A 648 52.15 -47.17 -59.51
N ALA A 649 52.05 -46.10 -58.71
CA ALA A 649 51.59 -44.81 -59.21
C ALA A 649 52.56 -44.27 -60.28
N VAL A 650 52.01 -43.70 -61.35
CA VAL A 650 52.77 -43.03 -62.39
C VAL A 650 53.41 -41.77 -61.81
N MET A 651 54.73 -41.67 -61.91
CA MET A 651 55.50 -40.56 -61.33
C MET A 651 55.95 -39.58 -62.41
N VAL A 652 55.68 -38.30 -62.20
CA VAL A 652 56.19 -37.19 -63.03
C VAL A 652 56.85 -36.18 -62.10
N ASN A 653 58.13 -35.85 -62.38
CA ASN A 653 58.95 -34.96 -61.54
C ASN A 653 59.00 -35.36 -60.06
N GLY A 654 58.95 -36.67 -59.77
CA GLY A 654 59.01 -37.21 -58.41
C GLY A 654 57.69 -37.18 -57.64
N ASN A 655 56.58 -36.75 -58.26
CA ASN A 655 55.25 -36.76 -57.65
C ASN A 655 54.32 -37.72 -58.42
N PRO A 656 53.39 -38.40 -57.72
CA PRO A 656 52.37 -39.22 -58.38
C PRO A 656 51.40 -38.32 -59.17
N VAL A 657 51.00 -38.78 -60.36
CA VAL A 657 50.00 -38.09 -61.18
C VAL A 657 48.62 -38.35 -60.58
N THR A 658 48.03 -37.30 -60.00
CA THR A 658 46.76 -37.35 -59.29
C THR A 658 45.85 -36.19 -59.70
N ALA A 659 44.54 -36.40 -59.59
CA ALA A 659 43.53 -35.36 -59.67
C ALA A 659 42.61 -35.52 -58.46
N SER A 660 42.11 -34.41 -57.92
CA SER A 660 41.22 -34.46 -56.75
C SER A 660 40.16 -33.38 -56.83
N GLN A 661 38.95 -33.70 -56.41
CA GLN A 661 37.83 -32.76 -56.31
C GLN A 661 37.03 -33.02 -55.04
N THR A 662 36.56 -31.93 -54.42
CA THR A 662 35.68 -31.97 -53.25
C THR A 662 34.28 -31.52 -53.64
N PHE A 663 33.25 -32.21 -53.14
CA PHE A 663 31.86 -31.83 -53.33
C PHE A 663 31.01 -32.16 -52.10
N THR A 664 30.02 -31.32 -51.83
CA THR A 664 28.93 -31.65 -50.91
C THR A 664 27.87 -32.46 -51.65
N SER A 665 27.56 -33.65 -51.17
CA SER A 665 26.51 -34.49 -51.75
C SER A 665 25.12 -33.93 -51.43
N ASP A 666 24.19 -34.04 -52.37
CA ASP A 666 22.75 -33.80 -52.15
C ASP A 666 21.97 -35.12 -51.97
N GLY A 667 22.67 -36.25 -51.85
CA GLY A 667 22.12 -37.60 -51.76
C GLY A 667 21.77 -38.23 -53.11
N THR A 668 21.99 -37.53 -54.22
CA THR A 668 21.71 -38.03 -55.57
C THR A 668 22.98 -38.42 -56.31
N LYS A 669 22.82 -38.96 -57.53
CA LYS A 669 23.95 -39.32 -58.40
C LYS A 669 24.79 -38.09 -58.73
N LYS A 670 26.09 -38.15 -58.44
CA LYS A 670 27.08 -37.14 -58.84
C LYS A 670 27.88 -37.62 -60.04
N VAL A 671 28.17 -36.73 -60.98
CA VAL A 671 29.10 -36.97 -62.10
C VAL A 671 30.14 -35.86 -62.08
N LEU A 672 31.42 -36.22 -62.14
CA LEU A 672 32.57 -35.32 -62.11
C LEU A 672 33.51 -35.67 -63.26
N ASP A 673 34.02 -34.65 -63.95
CA ASP A 673 35.08 -34.82 -64.93
C ASP A 673 36.41 -34.42 -64.26
N MET A 674 37.31 -35.38 -64.09
CA MET A 674 38.61 -35.25 -63.43
C MET A 674 39.72 -35.18 -64.48
N HIS A 675 40.42 -34.04 -64.53
CA HIS A 675 41.48 -33.79 -65.49
C HIS A 675 42.85 -34.11 -64.91
N PHE A 676 43.64 -34.88 -65.64
CA PHE A 676 45.03 -35.22 -65.32
C PHE A 676 45.94 -34.63 -66.38
N ASN A 677 46.54 -33.48 -66.06
CA ASN A 677 47.48 -32.79 -66.95
C ASN A 677 48.93 -33.11 -66.58
N PHE A 678 49.66 -33.78 -67.45
CA PHE A 678 51.04 -34.18 -67.19
C PHE A 678 51.85 -34.43 -68.47
N ASP A 679 53.18 -34.49 -68.32
CA ASP A 679 54.08 -34.91 -69.38
C ASP A 679 54.10 -36.45 -69.45
N SER A 680 53.47 -37.01 -70.48
CA SER A 680 53.40 -38.45 -70.71
C SER A 680 54.52 -38.96 -71.63
N SER A 681 55.50 -38.14 -72.00
CA SER A 681 56.55 -38.49 -72.98
C SER A 681 57.34 -39.76 -72.60
N ALA A 682 57.41 -40.08 -71.30
CA ALA A 682 58.09 -41.27 -70.78
C ALA A 682 57.20 -42.54 -70.75
N LEU A 683 55.92 -42.46 -71.12
CA LEU A 683 54.95 -43.56 -71.07
C LEU A 683 54.82 -44.35 -72.38
N GLY A 684 55.64 -44.06 -73.40
CA GLY A 684 55.58 -44.81 -74.67
C GLY A 684 55.70 -46.33 -74.48
N GLY A 685 54.73 -47.07 -75.01
CA GLY A 685 54.58 -48.51 -74.86
C GLY A 685 53.88 -48.98 -73.58
N LYS A 686 53.49 -48.08 -72.66
CA LYS A 686 52.88 -48.42 -71.37
C LYS A 686 51.35 -48.36 -71.40
N THR A 687 50.74 -49.09 -70.48
CA THR A 687 49.31 -49.00 -70.17
C THR A 687 49.14 -48.47 -68.75
N VAL A 688 48.26 -47.50 -68.55
CA VAL A 688 47.93 -46.95 -67.24
C VAL A 688 46.45 -47.14 -66.95
N VAL A 689 46.10 -47.15 -65.67
CA VAL A 689 44.73 -47.29 -65.17
C VAL A 689 44.49 -46.16 -64.20
N VAL A 690 43.35 -45.47 -64.31
CA VAL A 690 42.94 -44.47 -63.32
C VAL A 690 42.25 -45.19 -62.17
N CYS A 691 42.77 -45.07 -60.95
CA CYS A 691 42.18 -45.65 -59.74
C CYS A 691 41.63 -44.54 -58.85
N GLU A 692 40.42 -44.74 -58.35
CA GLU A 692 39.65 -43.73 -57.63
C GLU A 692 39.44 -44.07 -56.16
N LYS A 693 39.50 -43.04 -55.33
CA LYS A 693 39.29 -43.14 -53.89
C LYS A 693 38.41 -42.01 -53.39
N LEU A 694 37.22 -42.34 -52.90
CA LEU A 694 36.29 -41.40 -52.28
C LEU A 694 36.48 -41.39 -50.76
N THR A 695 36.72 -40.23 -50.18
CA THR A 695 36.89 -40.04 -48.74
C THR A 695 35.92 -39.01 -48.16
N TYR A 696 35.63 -39.09 -46.87
CA TYR A 696 35.07 -37.99 -46.08
C TYR A 696 35.84 -37.90 -44.75
N GLY A 697 36.38 -36.72 -44.44
CA GLY A 697 37.40 -36.61 -43.38
C GLY A 697 38.54 -37.61 -43.62
N ASP A 698 38.88 -38.39 -42.60
CA ASP A 698 39.93 -39.44 -42.68
C ASP A 698 39.39 -40.81 -43.14
N TYR A 699 38.09 -40.93 -43.41
CA TYR A 699 37.44 -42.20 -43.76
C TYR A 699 37.41 -42.44 -45.26
N VAL A 700 37.71 -43.68 -45.67
CA VAL A 700 37.53 -44.14 -47.06
C VAL A 700 36.10 -44.66 -47.21
N ALA A 701 35.31 -43.97 -48.02
CA ALA A 701 33.90 -44.25 -48.21
C ALA A 701 33.66 -45.28 -49.32
N ALA A 702 34.45 -45.21 -50.39
CA ALA A 702 34.44 -46.15 -51.50
C ALA A 702 35.77 -46.06 -52.27
N THR A 703 36.12 -47.13 -52.98
CA THR A 703 37.26 -47.17 -53.91
C THR A 703 36.83 -47.85 -55.20
N GLU A 704 37.48 -47.47 -56.29
CA GLU A 704 37.47 -48.19 -57.57
C GLU A 704 38.93 -48.33 -57.99
N GLU A 705 39.52 -49.49 -57.70
CA GLU A 705 40.95 -49.78 -57.85
C GLU A 705 41.19 -51.00 -58.75
N ASP A 706 40.20 -51.40 -59.56
CA ASP A 706 40.34 -52.55 -60.45
C ASP A 706 41.29 -52.24 -61.63
N MET A 707 42.52 -52.76 -61.55
CA MET A 707 43.56 -52.65 -62.57
C MET A 707 43.19 -53.31 -63.92
N GLU A 708 42.15 -54.15 -63.95
CA GLU A 708 41.64 -54.79 -65.17
C GLU A 708 40.43 -54.10 -65.78
N ASN A 709 39.93 -53.02 -65.16
CA ASN A 709 38.80 -52.27 -65.67
C ASN A 709 39.16 -51.54 -66.97
N LYS A 710 38.56 -51.99 -68.06
CA LYS A 710 38.81 -51.48 -69.41
C LYS A 710 38.32 -50.05 -69.59
N ASP A 711 37.28 -49.63 -68.88
CA ASP A 711 36.69 -48.30 -69.04
C ASP A 711 37.59 -47.21 -68.46
N GLN A 712 38.51 -47.55 -67.55
CA GLN A 712 39.47 -46.62 -66.93
C GLN A 712 40.94 -46.86 -67.37
N THR A 713 41.15 -47.71 -68.37
CA THR A 713 42.48 -48.08 -68.89
C THR A 713 42.86 -47.21 -70.10
N ILE A 714 44.07 -46.64 -70.10
CA ILE A 714 44.64 -45.84 -71.19
C ILE A 714 45.94 -46.48 -71.69
N TYR A 715 46.06 -46.68 -73.00
CA TYR A 715 47.28 -47.15 -73.65
C TYR A 715 48.05 -46.03 -74.33
N PHE A 716 49.36 -45.99 -74.11
CA PHE A 716 50.30 -45.09 -74.77
C PHE A 716 51.12 -45.87 -75.80
N PRO A 717 50.80 -45.79 -77.11
CA PRO A 717 51.43 -46.60 -78.15
C PRO A 717 52.87 -46.19 -78.49
#